data_AF-A0A415IC38-F1
#
_entry.id   AF-A0A415IC38-F1
#
_cell.length_a   1.000
_cell.length_b   1.000
_cell.length_c   1.000
_cell.angle_alpha   90.00
_cell.angle_beta   90.00
_cell.angle_gamma   90.00
#
_symmetry.space_group_name_H-M   'P 1'
#
loop_
_entity.id
_entity.type
_entity.pdbx_description
1 polymer ?
#
loop_
_entity_poly.entity_id
_entity_poly.type
_entity_poly.pdbx_seq_one_letter_code
_entity_poly.pdbx_strand_id
1 'polypeptide(L)'
;MNIKTLLSHFMKNKKVEISELRTVIEQSGNGHLPLSCRVELLQSIGNVEIVNKVFAECCKKVYPLWGNEIEDTLLRKLLCSADEYLYHGKGKADALVEEANRLRNYVEGQSCTENMAGWAVISLCYSIADHAAAMLDIDEYEGEDDGAFEYEVWNTDFFASMAFAGGNPFVDEGDAGKRREFWYWYLDTVETLCRKSDAPLIRIDAPKKKEVEQNTIPQRIQTYQTPDILLKIQQIIEKSTKVFNNYCTGNWDRIIVEAHCIGDVRTEGYFICNNIVSKMPVSLSTADLLSEIKNDMYKQASIEGAWLMCKIVFDTQKKFIIEFNYDNKASLPNDVFDNPERLETAFKKSPRAKGYTPMWWQEILGKKAKYLKNTIIVEQFAIPQRTQTYQTPEILSKIQEVINSALVLYDKDYNDKWDKIIISVRCMAVGLRAKNTVIKEGQEHRMKTSLQVFDIMNDVKKEMYNQAKVEGAWFYCIIELNPDLTYSIRFVYDDKSQIPQDHLVDSDDFVAEFKKYPRAKEYTPLWWQEILGKKAKYLKNTVIVEQLAIPQRTQTYQTPAIQEKIRQVIENSMKVYNENYTGMWDKIIIKAEGIDSITTNNHFILKGTTTKFPASWKNFDLMEEIKDEMYSQADFEGAWLTCTIELMPNKTFTVCFNYDEMLDNKTPDNFSHEFKNYPRAKEYTPVWWQEILGKKAKYLE
;
A
#
# COMPACT_ATOMS: atom_id res chain seq x y z
N MET A 1 45.00 -23.35 45.30
CA MET A 1 46.17 -22.85 44.56
C MET A 1 45.62 -22.10 43.34
N ASN A 2 45.87 -20.80 43.23
CA ASN A 2 45.12 -19.88 42.36
C ASN A 2 45.58 -20.03 40.89
N ILE A 3 44.64 -20.18 39.94
CA ILE A 3 44.89 -20.34 38.50
C ILE A 3 45.73 -19.18 37.93
N LYS A 4 45.54 -17.97 38.48
CA LYS A 4 46.37 -16.79 38.15
C LYS A 4 47.88 -16.98 38.42
N THR A 5 48.25 -17.80 39.39
CA THR A 5 49.66 -18.02 39.78
C THR A 5 50.31 -19.16 39.00
N LEU A 6 49.51 -20.07 38.43
CA LEU A 6 50.00 -21.14 37.54
C LEU A 6 50.30 -20.62 36.13
N LEU A 7 49.52 -19.65 35.63
CA LEU A 7 49.70 -19.06 34.31
C LEU A 7 50.87 -18.05 34.24
N SER A 8 51.11 -17.25 35.29
CA SER A 8 52.14 -16.20 35.22
C SER A 8 53.58 -16.71 35.27
N HIS A 9 53.82 -17.94 35.73
CA HIS A 9 55.18 -18.50 35.87
C HIS A 9 55.60 -19.42 34.70
N PHE A 10 54.66 -19.85 33.84
CA PHE A 10 54.94 -20.84 32.78
C PHE A 10 55.17 -20.26 31.38
N MET A 11 54.84 -18.98 31.12
CA MET A 11 54.58 -18.48 29.75
C MET A 11 55.65 -17.55 29.16
N LYS A 12 56.91 -17.59 29.64
CA LYS A 12 57.96 -16.69 29.10
C LYS A 12 58.85 -17.25 27.99
N ASN A 13 58.68 -18.49 27.51
CA ASN A 13 59.52 -19.02 26.40
C ASN A 13 58.99 -20.30 25.69
N LYS A 14 57.69 -20.61 25.77
CA LYS A 14 57.13 -21.80 25.10
C LYS A 14 56.20 -21.37 23.97
N LYS A 15 56.34 -21.99 22.79
CA LYS A 15 55.28 -22.00 21.78
C LYS A 15 54.01 -22.51 22.46
N VAL A 16 52.92 -21.74 22.43
CA VAL A 16 51.61 -22.19 22.88
C VAL A 16 51.27 -23.47 22.12
N GLU A 17 51.10 -24.59 22.84
CA GLU A 17 50.73 -25.85 22.19
C GLU A 17 49.21 -25.86 21.97
N ILE A 18 48.77 -26.03 20.72
CA ILE A 18 47.35 -26.09 20.35
C ILE A 18 46.58 -27.16 21.15
N SER A 19 47.24 -28.25 21.54
CA SER A 19 46.70 -29.30 22.43
C SER A 19 46.30 -28.77 23.81
N GLU A 20 47.05 -27.82 24.37
CA GLU A 20 46.74 -27.18 25.65
C GLU A 20 45.49 -26.30 25.51
N LEU A 21 45.38 -25.54 24.42
CA LEU A 21 44.19 -24.72 24.12
C LEU A 21 42.92 -25.55 23.92
N ARG A 22 43.04 -26.73 23.31
CA ARG A 22 41.91 -27.68 23.21
C ARG A 22 41.42 -28.11 24.59
N THR A 23 42.33 -28.36 25.52
CA THR A 23 41.98 -28.70 26.92
C THR A 23 41.25 -27.55 27.62
N VAL A 24 41.67 -26.30 27.37
CA VAL A 24 40.98 -25.11 27.89
C VAL A 24 39.52 -25.04 27.39
N ILE A 25 39.31 -25.31 26.10
CA ILE A 25 37.96 -25.34 25.50
C ILE A 25 37.09 -26.44 26.12
N GLU A 26 37.65 -27.63 26.40
CA GLU A 26 36.92 -28.72 27.05
C GLU A 26 36.49 -28.39 28.48
N GLN A 27 37.35 -27.70 29.22
CA GLN A 27 37.09 -27.30 30.61
C GLN A 27 36.17 -26.08 30.71
N SER A 28 35.95 -25.37 29.61
CA SER A 28 35.09 -24.21 29.53
C SER A 28 33.60 -24.60 29.58
N GLY A 29 32.89 -24.18 30.63
CA GLY A 29 31.47 -24.51 30.84
C GLY A 29 30.56 -23.99 29.72
N ASN A 30 30.87 -22.82 29.15
CA ASN A 30 30.17 -22.24 28.01
C ASN A 30 30.84 -22.54 26.66
N GLY A 31 31.92 -23.34 26.66
CA GLY A 31 32.64 -23.73 25.45
C GLY A 31 33.45 -22.60 24.79
N HIS A 32 33.65 -21.47 25.47
CA HIS A 32 34.44 -20.33 24.99
C HIS A 32 35.94 -20.58 25.08
N LEU A 33 36.70 -20.04 24.12
CA LEU A 33 38.16 -19.92 24.19
C LEU A 33 38.51 -18.51 24.68
N PRO A 34 39.08 -18.36 25.90
CA PRO A 34 39.31 -17.04 26.50
C PRO A 34 40.17 -16.13 25.63
N LEU A 35 39.89 -14.82 25.69
CA LEU A 35 40.65 -13.79 24.95
C LEU A 35 42.16 -13.90 25.20
N SER A 36 42.59 -14.10 26.45
CA SER A 36 44.02 -14.27 26.80
C SER A 36 44.72 -15.39 26.03
N CYS A 37 44.06 -16.54 25.89
CA CYS A 37 44.58 -17.66 25.11
C CYS A 37 44.70 -17.33 23.62
N ARG A 38 43.72 -16.59 23.08
CA ARG A 38 43.72 -16.17 21.67
C ARG A 38 44.80 -15.13 21.39
N VAL A 39 44.97 -14.15 22.27
CA VAL A 39 46.01 -13.12 22.17
C VAL A 39 47.38 -13.76 22.17
N GLU A 40 47.67 -14.64 23.14
CA GLU A 40 48.96 -15.31 23.23
C GLU A 40 49.24 -16.19 21.99
N LEU A 41 48.22 -16.93 21.52
CA LEU A 41 48.32 -17.72 20.30
C LEU A 41 48.66 -16.84 19.10
N LEU A 42 47.92 -15.76 18.86
CA LEU A 42 48.11 -14.90 17.68
C LEU A 42 49.42 -14.08 17.76
N GLN A 43 49.82 -13.63 18.96
CA GLN A 43 51.14 -13.04 19.19
C GLN A 43 52.26 -14.01 18.86
N SER A 44 52.10 -15.30 19.18
CA SER A 44 53.11 -16.32 18.86
C SER A 44 53.28 -16.58 17.36
N ILE A 45 52.28 -16.23 16.52
CA ILE A 45 52.38 -16.29 15.06
C ILE A 45 53.32 -15.19 14.54
N GLY A 46 53.29 -14.00 15.18
CA GLY A 46 54.17 -12.88 14.85
C GLY A 46 54.02 -12.33 13.41
N ASN A 47 52.94 -12.69 12.71
CA ASN A 47 52.69 -12.28 11.33
C ASN A 47 51.25 -11.76 11.18
N VAL A 48 51.14 -10.44 11.04
CA VAL A 48 49.87 -9.70 10.93
C VAL A 48 49.02 -10.14 9.73
N GLU A 49 49.65 -10.59 8.65
CA GLU A 49 48.95 -11.07 7.45
C GLU A 49 48.29 -12.43 7.73
N ILE A 50 48.99 -13.33 8.43
CA ILE A 50 48.43 -14.62 8.85
C ILE A 50 47.28 -14.42 9.84
N VAL A 51 47.41 -13.50 10.79
CA VAL A 51 46.34 -13.17 11.74
C VAL A 51 45.08 -12.68 11.01
N ASN A 52 45.23 -11.72 10.10
CA ASN A 52 44.10 -11.24 9.31
C ASN A 52 43.51 -12.31 8.38
N LYS A 53 44.31 -13.26 7.87
CA LYS A 53 43.82 -14.43 7.14
C LYS A 53 43.00 -15.38 8.03
N VAL A 54 43.40 -15.60 9.28
CA VAL A 54 42.61 -16.37 10.25
C VAL A 54 41.25 -15.69 10.47
N PHE A 55 41.23 -14.37 10.67
CA PHE A 55 40.00 -13.61 10.80
C PHE A 55 39.12 -13.65 9.55
N ALA A 56 39.72 -13.59 8.36
CA ALA A 56 39.00 -13.78 7.11
C ALA A 56 38.34 -15.16 7.05
N GLU A 57 39.06 -16.23 7.39
CA GLU A 57 38.47 -17.58 7.45
C GLU A 57 37.34 -17.66 8.49
N CYS A 58 37.44 -16.96 9.63
CA CYS A 58 36.36 -16.89 10.61
C CYS A 58 35.08 -16.32 9.99
N CYS A 59 35.18 -15.18 9.30
CA CYS A 59 34.06 -14.59 8.55
C CYS A 59 33.47 -15.55 7.53
N LYS A 60 34.32 -16.27 6.78
CA LYS A 60 33.86 -17.23 5.77
C LYS A 60 33.18 -18.46 6.36
N LYS A 61 33.61 -18.90 7.54
CA LYS A 61 33.02 -20.05 8.24
C LYS A 61 31.57 -19.79 8.64
N VAL A 62 31.28 -18.57 9.10
CA VAL A 62 29.93 -18.20 9.51
C VAL A 62 29.07 -17.70 8.37
N TYR A 63 29.66 -17.17 7.29
CA TYR A 63 28.92 -16.62 6.14
C TYR A 63 27.77 -17.51 5.61
N PRO A 64 27.94 -18.84 5.39
CA PRO A 64 26.85 -19.70 4.93
C PRO A 64 25.64 -19.80 5.88
N LEU A 65 25.83 -19.49 7.16
CA LEU A 65 24.76 -19.51 8.16
C LEU A 65 23.81 -18.29 8.02
N TRP A 66 24.12 -17.33 7.14
CA TRP A 66 23.47 -16.01 7.05
C TRP A 66 22.29 -15.93 6.09
N GLY A 67 21.86 -17.04 5.48
CA GLY A 67 20.56 -17.12 4.84
C GLY A 67 20.51 -17.87 3.53
N ASN A 68 19.85 -19.02 3.54
CA ASN A 68 19.31 -19.67 2.35
C ASN A 68 18.12 -18.89 1.72
N GLU A 69 17.78 -17.69 2.21
CA GLU A 69 16.64 -16.90 1.70
C GLU A 69 16.96 -15.47 1.25
N ILE A 70 18.15 -14.91 1.55
CA ILE A 70 18.53 -13.56 1.09
C ILE A 70 20.02 -13.56 0.75
N GLU A 71 20.34 -13.43 -0.53
CA GLU A 71 21.70 -13.21 -1.01
C GLU A 71 22.11 -11.77 -0.63
N ASP A 72 22.64 -11.55 0.57
CA ASP A 72 23.18 -10.25 0.98
C ASP A 72 24.45 -9.96 0.17
N THR A 73 24.25 -9.30 -0.97
CA THR A 73 25.34 -9.00 -1.89
C THR A 73 26.35 -8.00 -1.32
N LEU A 74 26.00 -7.19 -0.31
CA LEU A 74 26.87 -6.09 0.16
C LEU A 74 27.97 -6.61 1.08
N LEU A 75 27.62 -7.31 2.16
CA LEU A 75 28.61 -7.89 3.07
C LEU A 75 29.47 -8.96 2.37
N ARG A 76 28.87 -9.72 1.43
CA ARG A 76 29.63 -10.66 0.59
C ARG A 76 30.64 -9.95 -0.31
N LYS A 77 30.26 -8.84 -0.96
CA LYS A 77 31.18 -8.03 -1.77
C LYS A 77 32.34 -7.53 -0.93
N LEU A 78 32.06 -7.00 0.27
CA LEU A 78 33.09 -6.51 1.19
C LEU A 78 34.03 -7.63 1.64
N LEU A 79 33.49 -8.79 2.05
CA LEU A 79 34.29 -9.95 2.44
C LEU A 79 35.16 -10.47 1.27
N CYS A 80 34.63 -10.50 0.04
CA CYS A 80 35.42 -10.83 -1.15
C CYS A 80 36.52 -9.80 -1.42
N SER A 81 36.28 -8.50 -1.20
CA SER A 81 37.31 -7.47 -1.34
C SER A 81 38.41 -7.60 -0.28
N ALA A 82 38.06 -7.93 0.96
CA ALA A 82 39.02 -8.25 2.01
C ALA A 82 39.84 -9.50 1.65
N ASP A 83 39.21 -10.53 1.09
CA ASP A 83 39.88 -11.77 0.65
C ASP A 83 40.88 -11.52 -0.50
N GLU A 84 40.47 -10.76 -1.52
CA GLU A 84 41.34 -10.34 -2.63
C GLU A 84 42.51 -9.47 -2.15
N TYR A 85 42.30 -8.64 -1.13
CA TYR A 85 43.38 -7.88 -0.49
C TYR A 85 44.38 -8.81 0.19
N LEU A 86 43.91 -9.74 1.04
CA LEU A 86 44.76 -10.61 1.84
C LEU A 86 45.50 -11.70 1.05
N TYR A 87 44.87 -12.30 0.04
CA TYR A 87 45.45 -13.42 -0.70
C TYR A 87 46.02 -13.04 -2.06
N HIS A 88 45.62 -11.90 -2.63
CA HIS A 88 46.02 -11.48 -3.97
C HIS A 88 46.61 -10.07 -4.03
N GLY A 89 46.71 -9.36 -2.89
CA GLY A 89 47.28 -8.01 -2.83
C GLY A 89 46.50 -6.96 -3.62
N LYS A 90 45.20 -7.18 -3.87
CA LYS A 90 44.37 -6.26 -4.65
C LYS A 90 43.53 -5.36 -3.75
N GLY A 91 43.44 -4.08 -4.11
CA GLY A 91 42.66 -3.08 -3.37
C GLY A 91 43.50 -2.29 -2.37
N LYS A 92 42.84 -1.59 -1.44
CA LYS A 92 43.47 -0.76 -0.41
C LYS A 92 42.72 -0.92 0.92
N ALA A 93 43.45 -0.95 2.03
CA ALA A 93 42.85 -1.05 3.37
C ALA A 93 41.87 0.09 3.66
N ASP A 94 42.23 1.34 3.32
CA ASP A 94 41.34 2.51 3.52
C ASP A 94 39.98 2.36 2.83
N ALA A 95 39.95 1.74 1.64
CA ALA A 95 38.72 1.53 0.89
C ALA A 95 37.83 0.46 1.56
N LEU A 96 38.44 -0.55 2.19
CA LEU A 96 37.71 -1.54 2.99
C LEU A 96 37.09 -0.88 4.23
N VAL A 97 37.83 0.01 4.90
CA VAL A 97 37.35 0.76 6.07
C VAL A 97 36.22 1.72 5.70
N GLU A 98 36.35 2.46 4.59
CA GLU A 98 35.30 3.37 4.11
C GLU A 98 34.00 2.62 3.86
N GLU A 99 34.08 1.46 3.18
CA GLU A 99 32.90 0.64 2.91
C GLU A 99 32.35 -0.03 4.18
N ALA A 100 33.21 -0.49 5.08
CA ALA A 100 32.79 -1.02 6.38
C ALA A 100 32.03 0.03 7.20
N ASN A 101 32.51 1.28 7.23
CA ASN A 101 31.85 2.40 7.90
C ASN A 101 30.45 2.68 7.33
N ARG A 102 30.29 2.61 6.00
CA ARG A 102 28.97 2.76 5.35
C ARG A 102 28.01 1.64 5.75
N LEU A 103 28.51 0.43 5.98
CA LEU A 103 27.70 -0.75 6.29
C LEU A 103 27.43 -0.94 7.79
N ARG A 104 28.02 -0.15 8.71
CA ARG A 104 27.75 -0.27 10.17
C ARG A 104 26.27 -0.21 10.52
N ASN A 105 25.60 0.88 10.12
CA ASN A 105 24.17 1.08 10.38
C ASN A 105 23.29 0.04 9.68
N TYR A 106 23.81 -0.58 8.61
CA TYR A 106 23.15 -1.68 7.93
C TYR A 106 23.20 -2.96 8.77
N VAL A 107 24.35 -3.27 9.37
CA VAL A 107 24.55 -4.43 10.25
C VAL A 107 23.78 -4.29 11.56
N GLU A 108 23.79 -3.10 12.19
CA GLU A 108 23.05 -2.81 13.42
C GLU A 108 21.54 -3.09 13.33
N GLY A 109 20.97 -2.95 12.14
CA GLY A 109 19.54 -3.17 11.90
C GLY A 109 19.12 -4.62 11.64
N GLN A 110 20.05 -5.59 11.66
CA GLN A 110 19.77 -7.00 11.37
C GLN A 110 19.38 -7.80 12.62
N SER A 111 18.92 -9.05 12.43
CA SER A 111 18.68 -9.98 13.54
C SER A 111 19.98 -10.36 14.26
N CYS A 112 19.91 -10.83 15.50
CA CYS A 112 21.09 -11.10 16.36
C CYS A 112 22.21 -11.90 15.66
N THR A 113 21.88 -13.02 15.01
CA THR A 113 22.90 -13.86 14.34
C THR A 113 23.48 -13.20 13.09
N GLU A 114 22.64 -12.54 12.27
CA GLU A 114 23.06 -11.80 11.07
C GLU A 114 23.85 -10.52 11.41
N ASN A 115 23.58 -9.95 12.59
CA ASN A 115 24.26 -8.79 13.12
C ASN A 115 25.69 -9.16 13.57
N MET A 116 25.85 -10.19 14.41
CA MET A 116 27.18 -10.66 14.87
C MET A 116 28.10 -11.03 13.71
N ALA A 117 27.51 -11.72 12.75
CA ALA A 117 28.05 -12.03 11.44
C ALA A 117 28.61 -10.82 10.67
N GLY A 118 27.75 -9.81 10.42
CA GLY A 118 28.15 -8.59 9.74
C GLY A 118 29.23 -7.83 10.51
N TRP A 119 29.15 -7.83 11.84
CA TRP A 119 30.18 -7.23 12.69
C TRP A 119 31.52 -7.95 12.61
N ALA A 120 31.55 -9.28 12.41
CA ALA A 120 32.79 -9.99 12.13
C ALA A 120 33.48 -9.45 10.86
N VAL A 121 32.71 -9.17 9.79
CA VAL A 121 33.26 -8.62 8.54
C VAL A 121 33.71 -7.17 8.71
N ILE A 122 32.96 -6.35 9.45
CA ILE A 122 33.34 -4.97 9.76
C ILE A 122 34.63 -4.95 10.59
N SER A 123 34.69 -5.77 11.66
CA SER A 123 35.87 -5.93 12.53
C SER A 123 37.09 -6.39 11.73
N LEU A 124 36.92 -7.30 10.76
CA LEU A 124 38.00 -7.73 9.86
C LEU A 124 38.58 -6.55 9.08
N CYS A 125 37.74 -5.67 8.52
CA CYS A 125 38.21 -4.52 7.76
C CYS A 125 39.00 -3.54 8.62
N TYR A 126 38.62 -3.34 9.89
CA TYR A 126 39.39 -2.54 10.83
C TYR A 126 40.71 -3.21 11.19
N SER A 127 40.70 -4.53 11.47
CA SER A 127 41.89 -5.33 11.75
C SER A 127 42.89 -5.33 10.57
N ILE A 128 42.40 -5.27 9.33
CA ILE A 128 43.28 -5.15 8.15
C ILE A 128 43.97 -3.79 8.14
N ALA A 129 43.25 -2.72 8.46
CA ALA A 129 43.76 -1.35 8.40
C ALA A 129 44.70 -1.00 9.55
N ASP A 130 44.48 -1.58 10.73
CA ASP A 130 45.34 -1.39 11.90
C ASP A 130 46.47 -2.44 12.02
N HIS A 131 46.58 -3.35 11.05
CA HIS A 131 47.53 -4.47 11.06
C HIS A 131 47.36 -5.43 12.26
N ALA A 132 46.11 -5.72 12.62
CA ALA A 132 45.70 -6.56 13.74
C ALA A 132 46.18 -6.06 15.11
N ALA A 133 46.43 -4.75 15.23
CA ALA A 133 46.88 -4.13 16.48
C ALA A 133 45.89 -4.39 17.62
N ALA A 134 44.59 -4.30 17.35
CA ALA A 134 43.52 -4.57 18.32
C ALA A 134 43.51 -6.00 18.92
N MET A 135 44.33 -6.91 18.39
CA MET A 135 44.50 -8.26 18.94
C MET A 135 45.94 -8.52 19.42
N LEU A 136 46.93 -7.93 18.77
CA LEU A 136 48.35 -8.18 19.06
C LEU A 136 48.92 -7.27 20.14
N ASP A 137 48.36 -6.07 20.32
CA ASP A 137 48.78 -5.06 21.29
C ASP A 137 47.55 -4.32 21.82
N ILE A 138 46.76 -5.00 22.65
CA ILE A 138 45.52 -4.47 23.21
C ILE A 138 45.87 -3.40 24.26
N ASP A 139 45.49 -2.15 24.00
CA ASP A 139 45.65 -1.04 24.94
C ASP A 139 44.96 -1.35 26.27
N GLU A 140 45.68 -1.12 27.38
CA GLU A 140 45.18 -1.29 28.75
C GLU A 140 44.70 -2.72 29.13
N TYR A 141 45.15 -3.74 28.39
CA TYR A 141 44.77 -5.12 28.66
C TYR A 141 45.44 -5.72 29.91
N GLU A 142 44.65 -6.08 30.93
CA GLU A 142 45.13 -6.70 32.18
C GLU A 142 44.78 -8.21 32.28
N GLY A 143 44.32 -8.80 31.17
CA GLY A 143 43.95 -10.22 31.07
C GLY A 143 42.46 -10.50 31.30
N GLU A 144 41.60 -9.50 31.10
CA GLU A 144 40.15 -9.64 31.05
C GLU A 144 39.70 -10.54 29.88
N ASP A 145 38.46 -11.04 29.91
CA ASP A 145 37.88 -11.79 28.79
C ASP A 145 36.89 -10.90 28.01
N ASP A 146 36.42 -11.35 26.85
CA ASP A 146 35.64 -10.51 25.91
C ASP A 146 34.41 -9.83 26.56
N GLY A 147 33.78 -10.49 27.54
CA GLY A 147 32.63 -9.95 28.27
C GLY A 147 32.91 -8.71 29.14
N ALA A 148 34.17 -8.34 29.35
CA ALA A 148 34.55 -7.09 30.04
C ALA A 148 34.52 -5.86 29.12
N PHE A 149 34.43 -6.06 27.81
CA PHE A 149 34.55 -5.01 26.80
C PHE A 149 33.22 -4.73 26.10
N GLU A 150 33.06 -3.50 25.60
CA GLU A 150 31.95 -3.13 24.72
C GLU A 150 32.11 -3.77 23.34
N TYR A 151 31.02 -3.90 22.60
CA TYR A 151 31.01 -4.68 21.36
C TYR A 151 31.86 -4.04 20.26
N GLU A 152 32.07 -2.73 20.31
CA GLU A 152 32.86 -1.97 19.33
C GLU A 152 34.33 -2.37 19.30
N VAL A 153 34.86 -2.95 20.39
CA VAL A 153 36.25 -3.40 20.49
C VAL A 153 36.39 -4.93 20.42
N TRP A 154 35.30 -5.65 20.18
CA TRP A 154 35.36 -7.10 20.03
C TRP A 154 36.06 -7.52 18.73
N ASN A 155 36.77 -8.64 18.84
CA ASN A 155 37.56 -9.20 17.75
C ASN A 155 36.70 -10.01 16.77
N THR A 156 37.20 -10.12 15.54
CA THR A 156 36.49 -10.80 14.44
C THR A 156 36.15 -12.26 14.75
N ASP A 157 37.09 -12.97 15.37
CA ASP A 157 36.93 -14.36 15.78
C ASP A 157 35.86 -14.54 16.87
N PHE A 158 35.79 -13.61 17.83
CA PHE A 158 34.75 -13.62 18.85
C PHE A 158 33.36 -13.39 18.26
N PHE A 159 33.20 -12.38 17.40
CA PHE A 159 31.96 -12.15 16.65
C PHE A 159 31.52 -13.37 15.83
N ALA A 160 32.46 -14.00 15.12
CA ALA A 160 32.18 -15.22 14.38
C ALA A 160 31.80 -16.38 15.31
N SER A 161 32.45 -16.54 16.47
CA SER A 161 32.09 -17.59 17.43
C SER A 161 30.65 -17.45 17.93
N MET A 162 30.21 -16.20 18.20
CA MET A 162 28.85 -15.92 18.63
C MET A 162 27.85 -16.14 17.50
N ALA A 163 28.18 -15.74 16.27
CA ALA A 163 27.35 -16.01 15.10
C ALA A 163 27.18 -17.52 14.84
N PHE A 164 28.24 -18.31 15.02
CA PHE A 164 28.19 -19.76 14.84
C PHE A 164 27.37 -20.47 15.92
N ALA A 165 27.55 -20.06 17.17
CA ALA A 165 26.86 -20.64 18.32
C ALA A 165 25.43 -20.08 18.51
N GLY A 166 25.11 -18.94 17.91
CA GLY A 166 23.82 -18.26 18.01
C GLY A 166 23.63 -17.44 19.29
N GLY A 167 24.69 -16.87 19.87
CA GLY A 167 24.57 -16.03 21.08
C GLY A 167 25.86 -15.77 21.85
N ASN A 168 25.80 -14.84 22.80
CA ASN A 168 26.92 -14.40 23.63
C ASN A 168 27.20 -15.35 24.83
N PRO A 169 28.44 -15.89 24.97
CA PRO A 169 28.81 -16.81 26.06
C PRO A 169 28.73 -16.25 27.48
N PHE A 170 28.81 -14.93 27.67
CA PHE A 170 28.89 -14.29 28.98
C PHE A 170 27.52 -13.96 29.59
N VAL A 171 26.46 -14.21 28.85
CA VAL A 171 25.05 -14.06 29.28
C VAL A 171 24.25 -15.34 29.05
N ASP A 172 24.94 -16.49 28.96
CA ASP A 172 24.38 -17.83 28.77
C ASP A 172 23.50 -18.00 27.52
N GLU A 173 23.81 -17.25 26.45
CA GLU A 173 23.14 -17.38 25.16
C GLU A 173 23.91 -18.32 24.20
N GLY A 174 23.19 -18.91 23.24
CA GLY A 174 23.75 -19.78 22.21
C GLY A 174 24.10 -21.19 22.67
N ASP A 175 24.58 -22.01 21.75
CA ASP A 175 24.91 -23.42 21.98
C ASP A 175 26.41 -23.58 22.32
N ALA A 176 26.70 -23.98 23.56
CA ALA A 176 28.07 -24.21 24.04
C ALA A 176 28.81 -25.32 23.26
N GLY A 177 28.10 -26.34 22.77
CA GLY A 177 28.67 -27.40 21.93
C GLY A 177 29.11 -26.88 20.56
N LYS A 178 28.26 -26.08 19.91
CA LYS A 178 28.63 -25.40 18.65
C LYS A 178 29.76 -24.40 18.85
N ARG A 179 29.79 -23.71 19.99
CA ARG A 179 30.91 -22.81 20.33
C ARG A 179 32.23 -23.57 20.43
N ARG A 180 32.24 -24.73 21.09
CA ARG A 180 33.43 -25.63 21.10
C ARG A 180 33.83 -26.08 19.70
N GLU A 181 32.86 -26.45 18.88
CA GLU A 181 33.10 -26.83 17.48
C GLU A 181 33.79 -25.71 16.70
N PHE A 182 33.30 -24.47 16.84
CA PHE A 182 33.91 -23.29 16.22
C PHE A 182 35.35 -23.12 16.67
N TRP A 183 35.63 -23.17 17.98
CA TRP A 183 36.98 -22.94 18.49
C TRP A 183 37.96 -24.07 18.14
N TYR A 184 37.52 -25.32 18.06
CA TYR A 184 38.34 -26.40 17.52
C TYR A 184 38.70 -26.17 16.05
N TRP A 185 37.70 -25.81 15.24
CA TRP A 185 37.92 -25.46 13.84
C TRP A 185 38.85 -24.24 13.71
N TYR A 186 38.73 -23.25 14.59
CA TYR A 186 39.60 -22.07 14.63
C TYR A 186 41.06 -22.47 14.89
N LEU A 187 41.31 -23.34 15.87
CA LEU A 187 42.66 -23.82 16.17
C LEU A 187 43.28 -24.59 15.00
N ASP A 188 42.50 -25.46 14.33
CA ASP A 188 42.93 -26.17 13.12
C ASP A 188 43.23 -25.22 11.95
N THR A 189 42.44 -24.14 11.83
CA THR A 189 42.61 -23.08 10.84
C THR A 189 43.91 -22.31 11.07
N VAL A 190 44.18 -21.90 12.32
CA VAL A 190 45.44 -21.25 12.71
C VAL A 190 46.63 -22.14 12.36
N GLU A 191 46.59 -23.41 12.75
CA GLU A 191 47.68 -24.37 12.46
C GLU A 191 47.92 -24.52 10.96
N THR A 192 46.84 -24.62 10.18
CA THR A 192 46.90 -24.79 8.73
C THR A 192 47.49 -23.56 8.05
N LEU A 193 47.02 -22.36 8.40
CA LEU A 193 47.50 -21.11 7.80
C LEU A 193 48.95 -20.80 8.17
N CYS A 194 49.40 -21.16 9.37
CA CYS A 194 50.82 -21.04 9.74
C CYS A 194 51.73 -21.94 8.89
N ARG A 195 51.22 -23.06 8.37
CA ARG A 195 51.96 -23.96 7.47
C ARG A 195 51.84 -23.56 6.01
N LYS A 196 50.68 -23.08 5.59
CA LYS A 196 50.36 -22.75 4.20
C LYS A 196 49.29 -21.64 4.13
N SER A 197 49.72 -20.43 3.78
CA SER A 197 48.88 -19.22 3.73
C SER A 197 48.64 -18.67 2.32
N ASP A 198 49.04 -19.40 1.28
CA ASP A 198 49.05 -18.91 -0.11
C ASP A 198 47.65 -18.87 -0.75
N ALA A 199 46.69 -19.61 -0.18
CA ALA A 199 45.35 -19.74 -0.71
C ALA A 199 44.32 -19.78 0.43
N PRO A 200 43.10 -19.28 0.20
CA PRO A 200 42.02 -19.35 1.18
C PRO A 200 41.62 -20.80 1.47
N LEU A 201 41.28 -21.10 2.73
CA LEU A 201 40.83 -22.45 3.13
C LEU A 201 39.36 -22.66 2.75
N ILE A 202 38.53 -21.65 3.00
CA ILE A 202 37.14 -21.59 2.57
C ILE A 202 37.05 -20.67 1.35
N ARG A 203 36.49 -21.19 0.26
CA ARG A 203 36.29 -20.39 -0.95
C ARG A 203 34.93 -19.68 -0.88
N ILE A 204 34.96 -18.36 -1.01
CA ILE A 204 33.77 -17.56 -1.29
C ILE A 204 33.88 -17.06 -2.72
N ASP A 205 32.95 -17.48 -3.57
CA ASP A 205 32.87 -16.88 -4.89
C ASP A 205 32.30 -15.47 -4.76
N ALA A 206 32.81 -14.54 -5.56
CA ALA A 206 32.16 -13.25 -5.74
C ALA A 206 30.69 -13.47 -6.11
N PRO A 207 29.75 -12.62 -5.66
CA PRO A 207 28.38 -12.70 -6.15
C PRO A 207 28.44 -12.66 -7.67
N LYS A 208 27.72 -13.57 -8.33
CA LYS A 208 27.64 -13.57 -9.78
C LYS A 208 27.30 -12.14 -10.16
N LYS A 209 28.09 -11.53 -11.05
CA LYS A 209 27.61 -10.38 -11.81
C LYS A 209 26.36 -10.88 -12.50
N LYS A 210 25.19 -10.71 -11.87
CA LYS A 210 24.05 -10.30 -12.66
C LYS A 210 24.60 -9.10 -13.42
N GLU A 211 24.58 -9.16 -14.74
CA GLU A 211 24.57 -7.93 -15.51
C GLU A 211 23.68 -6.96 -14.72
N VAL A 212 24.11 -5.72 -14.57
CA VAL A 212 23.24 -4.71 -14.00
C VAL A 212 22.04 -4.68 -14.94
N GLU A 213 21.04 -5.52 -14.67
CA GLU A 213 19.66 -5.25 -14.97
C GLU A 213 19.48 -3.94 -14.19
N GLN A 214 19.77 -2.84 -14.87
CA GLN A 214 18.99 -1.66 -14.67
C GLN A 214 17.58 -2.20 -14.79
N ASN A 215 16.94 -2.45 -13.65
CA ASN A 215 15.49 -2.56 -13.61
C ASN A 215 15.06 -1.40 -14.48
N THR A 216 14.48 -1.71 -15.64
CA THR A 216 14.07 -0.67 -16.56
C THR A 216 12.97 0.03 -15.79
N ILE A 217 13.32 1.16 -15.17
CA ILE A 217 12.40 1.87 -14.30
C ILE A 217 11.26 2.27 -15.22
N PRO A 218 10.02 1.85 -14.91
CA PRO A 218 8.92 2.16 -15.80
C PRO A 218 8.82 3.66 -15.99
N GLN A 219 8.39 4.07 -17.18
CA GLN A 219 8.14 5.48 -17.43
C GLN A 219 7.13 6.01 -16.41
N ARG A 220 7.45 7.16 -15.82
CA ARG A 220 6.58 7.82 -14.85
C ARG A 220 5.47 8.57 -15.57
N ILE A 221 4.27 8.52 -15.01
CA ILE A 221 3.10 9.24 -15.52
C ILE A 221 2.89 10.60 -14.83
N GLN A 222 3.61 10.86 -13.73
CA GLN A 222 3.56 12.16 -13.03
C GLN A 222 3.91 13.32 -13.97
N THR A 223 3.14 14.40 -13.89
CA THR A 223 3.28 15.60 -14.72
C THR A 223 3.16 16.88 -13.89
N TYR A 224 3.97 17.87 -14.25
CA TYR A 224 3.88 19.22 -13.67
C TYR A 224 2.87 20.11 -14.40
N GLN A 225 2.27 19.63 -15.50
CA GLN A 225 1.44 20.44 -16.40
C GLN A 225 0.00 20.66 -15.91
N THR A 226 -0.33 20.23 -14.69
CA THR A 226 -1.63 20.54 -14.09
C THR A 226 -1.76 22.04 -13.78
N PRO A 227 -2.96 22.65 -13.89
CA PRO A 227 -3.16 24.08 -13.60
C PRO A 227 -2.59 24.53 -12.25
N ASP A 228 -2.80 23.75 -11.20
CA ASP A 228 -2.35 24.08 -9.83
C ASP A 228 -0.81 24.07 -9.70
N ILE A 229 -0.14 23.08 -10.29
CA ILE A 229 1.33 23.02 -10.27
C ILE A 229 1.93 24.14 -11.13
N LEU A 230 1.35 24.43 -12.29
CA LEU A 230 1.79 25.53 -13.15
C LEU A 230 1.67 26.89 -12.45
N LEU A 231 0.61 27.11 -11.68
CA LEU A 231 0.45 28.31 -10.87
C LEU A 231 1.56 28.43 -9.81
N LYS A 232 1.89 27.33 -9.11
CA LYS A 232 3.00 27.31 -8.14
C LYS A 232 4.35 27.59 -8.80
N ILE A 233 4.60 27.05 -10.00
CA ILE A 233 5.82 27.32 -10.77
C ILE A 233 5.91 28.81 -11.16
N GLN A 234 4.81 29.41 -11.61
CA GLN A 234 4.77 30.84 -11.91
C GLN A 234 5.09 31.69 -10.67
N GLN A 235 4.55 31.33 -9.51
CA GLN A 235 4.86 32.00 -8.25
C GLN A 235 6.34 31.85 -7.86
N ILE A 236 6.95 30.67 -8.09
CA ILE A 236 8.39 30.45 -7.89
C ILE A 236 9.21 31.40 -8.77
N ILE A 237 8.87 31.51 -10.06
CA ILE A 237 9.55 32.40 -11.01
C ILE A 237 9.48 33.84 -10.51
N GLU A 238 8.28 34.33 -10.17
CA GLU A 238 8.09 35.71 -9.72
C GLU A 238 8.85 36.03 -8.43
N LYS A 239 8.80 35.12 -7.45
CA LYS A 239 9.52 35.28 -6.18
C LYS A 239 11.02 35.28 -6.41
N SER A 240 11.53 34.39 -7.26
CA SER A 240 12.96 34.30 -7.55
C SER A 240 13.47 35.54 -8.28
N THR A 241 12.69 36.10 -9.22
CA THR A 241 13.01 37.39 -9.85
C THR A 241 13.02 38.54 -8.84
N LYS A 242 12.05 38.58 -7.90
CA LYS A 242 12.04 39.58 -6.81
C LYS A 242 13.27 39.46 -5.92
N VAL A 243 13.67 38.24 -5.57
CA VAL A 243 14.87 37.98 -4.77
C VAL A 243 16.13 38.46 -5.50
N PHE A 244 16.27 38.15 -6.79
CA PHE A 244 17.37 38.67 -7.60
C PHE A 244 17.41 40.20 -7.55
N ASN A 245 16.30 40.88 -7.83
CA ASN A 245 16.26 42.34 -7.87
C ASN A 245 16.57 43.01 -6.52
N ASN A 246 16.29 42.32 -5.41
CA ASN A 246 16.52 42.86 -4.07
C ASN A 246 17.93 42.61 -3.55
N TYR A 247 18.59 41.52 -3.96
CA TYR A 247 19.82 41.02 -3.32
C TYR A 247 21.00 40.82 -4.27
N CYS A 248 20.78 40.91 -5.59
CA CYS A 248 21.82 40.75 -6.60
C CYS A 248 21.98 42.03 -7.42
N THR A 249 23.18 42.25 -7.95
CA THR A 249 23.51 43.41 -8.80
C THR A 249 23.91 42.94 -10.19
N GLY A 250 23.43 43.63 -11.23
CA GLY A 250 23.73 43.31 -12.62
C GLY A 250 22.52 42.76 -13.38
N ASN A 251 22.74 42.39 -14.65
CA ASN A 251 21.74 41.74 -15.47
C ASN A 251 21.84 40.22 -15.33
N TRP A 252 20.81 39.51 -15.80
CA TRP A 252 20.80 38.05 -15.89
C TRP A 252 20.14 37.63 -17.20
N ASP A 253 20.67 36.58 -17.80
CA ASP A 253 20.11 35.91 -18.97
C ASP A 253 19.14 34.81 -18.54
N ARG A 254 19.51 34.06 -17.49
CA ARG A 254 18.71 32.97 -16.91
C ARG A 254 18.85 32.91 -15.41
N ILE A 255 17.81 32.42 -14.74
CA ILE A 255 17.83 32.03 -13.33
C ILE A 255 17.58 30.53 -13.23
N ILE A 256 18.29 29.89 -12.29
CA ILE A 256 18.16 28.48 -11.95
C ILE A 256 17.73 28.40 -10.48
N VAL A 257 16.70 27.61 -10.21
CA VAL A 257 16.27 27.24 -8.87
C VAL A 257 16.29 25.72 -8.76
N GLU A 258 17.09 25.21 -7.85
CA GLU A 258 17.25 23.78 -7.59
C GLU A 258 16.71 23.43 -6.20
N ALA A 259 15.97 22.33 -6.09
CA ALA A 259 15.55 21.76 -4.83
C ALA A 259 16.06 20.33 -4.71
N HIS A 260 16.73 20.03 -3.60
CA HIS A 260 17.15 18.70 -3.20
C HIS A 260 16.26 18.25 -2.04
N CYS A 261 15.46 17.21 -2.26
CA CYS A 261 14.44 16.77 -1.32
C CYS A 261 14.77 15.42 -0.69
N ILE A 262 16.03 15.28 -0.27
CA ILE A 262 16.56 14.11 0.45
C ILE A 262 16.86 14.52 1.89
N GLY A 263 16.02 14.10 2.83
CA GLY A 263 15.96 14.64 4.18
C GLY A 263 15.06 15.88 4.26
N ASP A 264 15.69 17.05 4.50
CA ASP A 264 15.05 18.36 4.45
C ASP A 264 15.18 18.97 3.05
N VAL A 265 14.21 19.79 2.65
CA VAL A 265 14.22 20.45 1.35
C VAL A 265 15.28 21.54 1.36
N ARG A 266 16.40 21.28 0.69
CA ARG A 266 17.46 22.27 0.48
C ARG A 266 17.26 22.92 -0.88
N THR A 267 17.15 24.23 -0.91
CA THR A 267 17.01 24.98 -2.16
C THR A 267 18.25 25.81 -2.44
N GLU A 268 18.71 25.76 -3.69
CA GLU A 268 19.80 26.57 -4.19
C GLU A 268 19.33 27.43 -5.36
N GLY A 269 19.81 28.67 -5.38
CA GLY A 269 19.49 29.65 -6.41
C GLY A 269 20.75 30.07 -7.13
N TYR A 270 20.66 30.15 -8.45
CA TYR A 270 21.74 30.66 -9.29
C TYR A 270 21.18 31.60 -10.34
N PHE A 271 22.00 32.54 -10.80
CA PHE A 271 21.73 33.31 -12.01
C PHE A 271 22.93 33.22 -12.95
N ILE A 272 22.64 33.33 -14.24
CA ILE A 272 23.63 33.31 -15.31
C ILE A 272 23.61 34.67 -15.99
N CYS A 273 24.79 35.27 -16.13
CA CYS A 273 25.01 36.46 -16.96
C CYS A 273 26.25 36.25 -17.81
N ASN A 274 26.16 36.38 -19.13
CA ASN A 274 27.30 36.19 -20.05
C ASN A 274 28.03 34.84 -19.84
N ASN A 275 27.27 33.75 -19.67
CA ASN A 275 27.76 32.40 -19.34
C ASN A 275 28.48 32.25 -17.98
N ILE A 276 28.49 33.27 -17.12
CA ILE A 276 29.02 33.17 -15.76
C ILE A 276 27.87 32.80 -14.81
N VAL A 277 28.02 31.69 -14.08
CA VAL A 277 27.07 31.24 -13.06
C VAL A 277 27.43 31.86 -11.71
N SER A 278 26.47 32.52 -11.07
CA SER A 278 26.63 33.13 -9.75
C SER A 278 25.52 32.65 -8.81
N LYS A 279 25.85 32.46 -7.53
CA LYS A 279 24.88 32.03 -6.51
C LYS A 279 24.00 33.20 -6.08
N MET A 280 22.73 32.93 -5.81
CA MET A 280 21.78 33.88 -5.24
C MET A 280 20.98 33.24 -4.10
N PRO A 281 20.48 34.04 -3.15
CA PRO A 281 19.59 33.52 -2.12
C PRO A 281 18.28 32.98 -2.72
N VAL A 282 17.61 32.08 -1.99
CA VAL A 282 16.27 31.57 -2.31
C VAL A 282 15.35 31.88 -1.14
N SER A 283 14.12 32.31 -1.43
CA SER A 283 13.15 32.61 -0.37
C SER A 283 12.60 31.33 0.26
N LEU A 284 12.29 31.36 1.57
CA LEU A 284 11.60 30.26 2.26
C LEU A 284 10.31 29.85 1.53
N SER A 285 9.51 30.84 1.10
CA SER A 285 8.28 30.58 0.36
C SER A 285 8.50 29.88 -0.99
N THR A 286 9.69 30.01 -1.59
CA THR A 286 10.06 29.25 -2.80
C THR A 286 10.30 27.78 -2.47
N ALA A 287 10.94 27.50 -1.33
CA ALA A 287 11.14 26.14 -0.84
C ALA A 287 9.84 25.45 -0.45
N ASP A 288 8.90 26.19 0.15
CA ASP A 288 7.55 25.69 0.47
C ASP A 288 6.80 25.30 -0.80
N LEU A 289 6.79 26.16 -1.82
CA LEU A 289 6.15 25.87 -3.12
C LEU A 289 6.76 24.63 -3.80
N LEU A 290 8.09 24.46 -3.75
CA LEU A 290 8.76 23.27 -4.30
C LEU A 290 8.36 22.00 -3.53
N SER A 291 8.18 22.10 -2.22
CA SER A 291 7.69 21.00 -1.37
C SER A 291 6.24 20.64 -1.69
N GLU A 292 5.38 21.64 -1.91
CA GLU A 292 4.00 21.42 -2.34
C GLU A 292 3.94 20.75 -3.72
N ILE A 293 4.73 21.22 -4.69
CA ILE A 293 4.83 20.59 -6.01
C ILE A 293 5.26 19.12 -5.88
N LYS A 294 6.24 18.82 -5.02
CA LYS A 294 6.67 17.45 -4.74
C LYS A 294 5.51 16.58 -4.27
N ASN A 295 4.75 17.09 -3.30
CA ASN A 295 3.62 16.37 -2.72
C ASN A 295 2.50 16.18 -3.74
N ASP A 296 2.20 17.20 -4.54
CA ASP A 296 1.13 17.12 -5.54
C ASP A 296 1.48 16.16 -6.67
N MET A 297 2.74 16.16 -7.15
CA MET A 297 3.20 15.17 -8.11
C MET A 297 3.22 13.76 -7.52
N TYR A 298 3.65 13.59 -6.27
CA TYR A 298 3.61 12.28 -5.60
C TYR A 298 2.17 11.75 -5.48
N LYS A 299 1.18 12.61 -5.23
CA LYS A 299 -0.24 12.21 -5.17
C LYS A 299 -0.77 11.73 -6.52
N GLN A 300 -0.22 12.21 -7.65
CA GLN A 300 -0.66 11.75 -8.98
C GLN A 300 -0.35 10.26 -9.20
N ALA A 301 0.82 9.78 -8.73
CA ALA A 301 1.19 8.38 -8.84
C ALA A 301 2.17 7.97 -7.73
N SER A 302 1.65 7.67 -6.54
CA SER A 302 2.47 7.40 -5.36
C SER A 302 3.34 6.15 -5.50
N ILE A 303 2.89 5.18 -6.30
CA ILE A 303 3.65 3.95 -6.60
C ILE A 303 5.00 4.24 -7.27
N GLU A 304 5.10 5.36 -8.00
CA GLU A 304 6.29 5.78 -8.74
C GLU A 304 7.33 6.51 -7.85
N GLY A 305 6.88 6.97 -6.67
CA GLY A 305 7.67 7.78 -5.75
C GLY A 305 7.70 9.25 -6.12
N ALA A 306 8.25 10.05 -5.21
CA ALA A 306 8.49 11.47 -5.45
C ALA A 306 9.89 11.69 -6.05
N TRP A 307 10.07 12.80 -6.75
CA TRP A 307 11.39 13.20 -7.24
C TRP A 307 12.33 13.52 -6.07
N LEU A 308 13.62 13.28 -6.30
CA LEU A 308 14.69 13.55 -5.35
C LEU A 308 15.31 14.93 -5.54
N MET A 309 15.33 15.40 -6.80
CA MET A 309 15.77 16.73 -7.15
C MET A 309 14.86 17.32 -8.22
N CYS A 310 14.62 18.62 -8.12
CA CYS A 310 13.90 19.42 -9.11
C CYS A 310 14.78 20.60 -9.51
N LYS A 311 14.88 20.89 -10.81
CA LYS A 311 15.63 22.03 -11.36
C LYS A 311 14.73 22.83 -12.28
N ILE A 312 14.53 24.11 -11.98
CA ILE A 312 13.76 25.05 -12.79
C ILE A 312 14.73 26.07 -13.37
N VAL A 313 14.75 26.20 -14.69
CA VAL A 313 15.55 27.20 -15.41
C VAL A 313 14.60 28.12 -16.15
N PHE A 314 14.70 29.43 -15.96
CA PHE A 314 13.86 30.39 -16.68
C PHE A 314 14.62 31.62 -17.17
N ASP A 315 14.16 32.20 -18.27
CA ASP A 315 14.75 33.38 -18.90
C ASP A 315 14.03 34.68 -18.53
N THR A 316 14.53 35.80 -19.07
CA THR A 316 13.97 37.15 -18.84
C THR A 316 12.55 37.31 -19.38
N GLN A 317 12.09 36.44 -20.29
CA GLN A 317 10.73 36.39 -20.80
C GLN A 317 9.83 35.47 -19.97
N LYS A 318 10.33 34.94 -18.83
CA LYS A 318 9.68 33.94 -17.98
C LYS A 318 9.38 32.61 -18.69
N LYS A 319 10.02 32.33 -19.84
CA LYS A 319 9.98 31.00 -20.43
C LYS A 319 10.85 30.08 -19.59
N PHE A 320 10.34 28.90 -19.28
CA PHE A 320 11.01 28.00 -18.35
C PHE A 320 11.09 26.56 -18.87
N ILE A 321 12.08 25.85 -18.34
CA ILE A 321 12.25 24.41 -18.45
C ILE A 321 12.36 23.87 -17.04
N ILE A 322 11.77 22.70 -16.79
CA ILE A 322 11.82 22.02 -15.51
C ILE A 322 12.30 20.59 -15.72
N GLU A 323 13.24 20.16 -14.87
CA GLU A 323 13.82 18.82 -14.89
C GLU A 323 13.66 18.18 -13.51
N PHE A 324 13.25 16.92 -13.49
CA PHE A 324 13.09 16.14 -12.27
C PHE A 324 14.03 14.94 -12.31
N ASN A 325 14.80 14.76 -11.24
CA ASN A 325 15.60 13.57 -11.03
C ASN A 325 14.94 12.69 -9.96
N TYR A 326 14.53 11.48 -10.37
CA TYR A 326 13.99 10.46 -9.46
C TYR A 326 15.03 9.39 -9.09
N ASP A 327 15.98 9.12 -9.99
CA ASP A 327 16.73 7.87 -9.99
C ASP A 327 18.21 8.00 -10.39
N ASN A 328 18.60 9.08 -11.06
CA ASN A 328 19.98 9.26 -11.51
C ASN A 328 20.86 9.62 -10.31
N LYS A 329 21.67 8.65 -9.88
CA LYS A 329 22.61 8.78 -8.75
C LYS A 329 23.63 9.90 -9.00
N ALA A 330 24.13 10.03 -10.23
CA ALA A 330 25.23 10.94 -10.56
C ALA A 330 24.83 12.42 -10.53
N SER A 331 23.53 12.72 -10.64
CA SER A 331 23.00 14.08 -10.52
C SER A 331 22.57 14.45 -9.10
N LEU A 332 22.77 13.57 -8.11
CA LEU A 332 22.54 13.90 -6.71
C LEU A 332 23.83 14.44 -6.07
N PRO A 333 23.75 15.40 -5.13
CA PRO A 333 24.92 15.87 -4.39
C PRO A 333 25.61 14.75 -3.62
N ASN A 334 26.95 14.76 -3.59
CA ASN A 334 27.74 13.70 -2.94
C ASN A 334 27.45 13.57 -1.44
N ASP A 335 27.20 14.69 -0.76
CA ASP A 335 26.92 14.75 0.69
C ASP A 335 25.62 14.04 1.10
N VAL A 336 24.77 13.70 0.12
CA VAL A 336 23.59 12.87 0.35
C VAL A 336 23.98 11.44 0.71
N PHE A 337 25.08 10.93 0.15
CA PHE A 337 25.52 9.55 0.33
C PHE A 337 26.37 9.36 1.59
N ASP A 338 26.89 10.45 2.16
CA ASP A 338 27.63 10.44 3.42
C ASP A 338 26.71 10.13 4.63
N ASN A 339 25.40 10.34 4.49
CA ASN A 339 24.40 10.01 5.51
C ASN A 339 23.22 9.20 4.93
N PRO A 340 23.32 7.85 4.95
CA PRO A 340 22.28 6.96 4.42
C PRO A 340 20.89 7.16 5.03
N GLU A 341 20.78 7.67 6.26
CA GLU A 341 19.48 7.89 6.91
C GLU A 341 18.64 8.95 6.21
N ARG A 342 19.27 9.90 5.49
CA ARG A 342 18.53 10.91 4.72
C ARG A 342 17.77 10.28 3.56
N LEU A 343 18.37 9.28 2.91
CA LEU A 343 17.75 8.50 1.84
C LEU A 343 16.65 7.58 2.39
N GLU A 344 16.86 6.99 3.58
CA GLU A 344 15.82 6.21 4.26
C GLU A 344 14.62 7.10 4.65
N THR A 345 14.89 8.28 5.21
CA THR A 345 13.85 9.25 5.59
C THR A 345 13.07 9.74 4.38
N ALA A 346 13.76 10.05 3.28
CA ALA A 346 13.12 10.42 2.02
C ALA A 346 12.21 9.29 1.51
N PHE A 347 12.65 8.03 1.60
CA PHE A 347 11.83 6.87 1.23
C PHE A 347 10.63 6.70 2.15
N LYS A 348 10.78 6.91 3.46
CA LYS A 348 9.66 6.83 4.42
C LYS A 348 8.61 7.93 4.19
N LYS A 349 9.03 9.15 3.83
CA LYS A 349 8.12 10.27 3.53
C LYS A 349 7.36 10.07 2.22
N SER A 350 8.00 9.48 1.22
CA SER A 350 7.41 9.24 -0.10
C SER A 350 7.74 7.82 -0.58
N PRO A 351 7.13 6.79 0.03
CA PRO A 351 7.41 5.41 -0.30
C PRO A 351 7.01 5.11 -1.73
N ARG A 352 7.73 4.20 -2.36
CA ARG A 352 7.50 3.79 -3.75
C ARG A 352 7.59 2.29 -3.89
N ALA A 353 7.10 1.78 -5.02
CA ALA A 353 7.21 0.36 -5.29
C ALA A 353 8.64 -0.05 -5.63
N LYS A 354 8.93 -1.34 -5.40
CA LYS A 354 10.24 -1.91 -5.67
C LYS A 354 10.65 -1.73 -7.14
N GLY A 355 9.71 -1.89 -8.08
CA GLY A 355 9.97 -1.69 -9.52
C GLY A 355 10.31 -0.25 -9.92
N TYR A 356 9.85 0.74 -9.14
CA TYR A 356 10.15 2.16 -9.35
C TYR A 356 11.32 2.67 -8.52
N THR A 357 12.00 1.79 -7.80
CA THR A 357 13.17 2.13 -6.98
C THR A 357 14.43 1.68 -7.71
N PRO A 358 15.40 2.57 -7.99
CA PRO A 358 16.64 2.19 -8.66
C PRO A 358 17.47 1.26 -7.76
N MET A 359 18.23 0.35 -8.37
CA MET A 359 19.00 -0.67 -7.66
C MET A 359 19.93 -0.08 -6.59
N TRP A 360 20.62 1.02 -6.89
CA TRP A 360 21.50 1.68 -5.92
C TRP A 360 20.76 2.13 -4.66
N TRP A 361 19.49 2.55 -4.77
CA TRP A 361 18.71 2.95 -3.61
C TRP A 361 18.10 1.73 -2.91
N GLN A 362 17.75 0.67 -3.65
CA GLN A 362 17.34 -0.60 -3.04
C GLN A 362 18.45 -1.22 -2.18
N GLU A 363 19.69 -1.19 -2.66
CA GLU A 363 20.89 -1.65 -1.93
C GLU A 363 21.06 -0.88 -0.62
N ILE A 364 20.90 0.44 -0.63
CA ILE A 364 20.99 1.28 0.58
C ILE A 364 19.85 0.99 1.58
N LEU A 365 18.62 0.81 1.09
CA LEU A 365 17.46 0.59 1.96
C LEU A 365 17.43 -0.83 2.56
N GLY A 366 17.98 -1.82 1.86
CA GLY A 366 18.05 -3.21 2.31
C GLY A 366 16.69 -3.77 2.78
N LYS A 367 16.70 -4.52 3.89
CA LYS A 367 15.50 -5.09 4.52
C LYS A 367 14.60 -4.05 5.21
N LYS A 368 15.10 -2.83 5.45
CA LYS A 368 14.33 -1.75 6.12
C LYS A 368 13.24 -1.16 5.20
N ALA A 369 13.36 -1.41 3.89
CA ALA A 369 12.43 -0.90 2.89
C ALA A 369 11.02 -1.50 3.02
N LYS A 370 10.04 -0.65 3.34
CA LYS A 370 8.62 -0.99 3.21
C LYS A 370 8.12 -0.53 1.84
N TYR A 371 8.46 -1.29 0.80
CA TYR A 371 8.01 -0.98 -0.56
C TYR A 371 6.48 -0.97 -0.65
N LEU A 372 5.96 -0.05 -1.47
CA LEU A 372 4.58 -0.18 -1.94
C LEU A 372 4.50 -1.47 -2.77
N LYS A 373 3.53 -2.33 -2.48
CA LYS A 373 3.36 -3.55 -3.27
C LYS A 373 2.98 -3.13 -4.69
N ASN A 374 3.65 -3.72 -5.69
CA ASN A 374 3.14 -3.82 -7.05
C ASN A 374 1.87 -4.67 -7.00
N THR A 375 0.81 -4.09 -6.48
CA THR A 375 -0.51 -4.40 -7.01
C THR A 375 -0.40 -3.92 -8.44
N ILE A 376 -0.72 -4.80 -9.40
CA ILE A 376 -1.01 -4.41 -10.79
C ILE A 376 -1.69 -3.05 -10.76
N ILE A 377 -1.39 -2.18 -11.73
CA ILE A 377 -2.13 -0.94 -11.99
C ILE A 377 -3.60 -1.34 -12.19
N VAL A 378 -4.30 -1.53 -11.08
CA VAL A 378 -5.62 -1.02 -10.88
C VAL A 378 -5.35 0.46 -10.81
N GLU A 379 -5.87 1.18 -11.80
CA GLU A 379 -5.89 2.62 -11.86
C GLU A 379 -5.99 3.21 -10.45
N GLN A 380 -5.46 4.42 -10.23
CA GLN A 380 -6.17 5.28 -9.30
C GLN A 380 -7.62 5.29 -9.78
N PHE A 381 -8.45 4.40 -9.24
CA PHE A 381 -9.87 4.58 -9.32
C PHE A 381 -10.05 5.86 -8.54
N ALA A 382 -10.14 6.96 -9.28
CA ALA A 382 -11.15 7.95 -9.01
C ALA A 382 -12.32 7.17 -8.39
N ILE A 383 -12.66 7.50 -7.13
CA ILE A 383 -13.75 6.85 -6.42
C ILE A 383 -14.85 6.62 -7.45
N PRO A 384 -15.24 5.35 -7.72
CA PRO A 384 -16.02 5.08 -8.91
C PRO A 384 -17.24 5.99 -8.94
N GLN A 385 -17.60 6.45 -10.14
CA GLN A 385 -18.74 7.35 -10.30
C GLN A 385 -19.95 6.75 -9.59
N ARG A 386 -20.52 7.54 -8.68
CA ARG A 386 -21.63 7.09 -7.85
C ARG A 386 -22.86 6.94 -8.71
N THR A 387 -23.56 5.83 -8.54
CA THR A 387 -24.82 5.56 -9.24
C THR A 387 -26.02 6.16 -8.50
N GLN A 388 -25.83 6.60 -7.25
CA GLN A 388 -26.86 7.27 -6.46
C GLN A 388 -27.33 8.57 -7.11
N THR A 389 -28.64 8.78 -7.12
CA THR A 389 -29.30 9.97 -7.66
C THR A 389 -30.37 10.49 -6.72
N TYR A 390 -30.50 11.82 -6.64
CA TYR A 390 -31.58 12.48 -5.91
C TYR A 390 -32.83 12.72 -6.78
N GLN A 391 -32.77 12.36 -8.07
CA GLN A 391 -33.80 12.70 -9.05
C GLN A 391 -35.01 11.75 -9.04
N THR A 392 -35.14 10.90 -8.02
CA THR A 392 -36.34 10.08 -7.83
C THR A 392 -37.52 10.96 -7.38
N PRO A 393 -38.77 10.70 -7.81
CA PRO A 393 -39.94 11.48 -7.39
C PRO A 393 -40.07 11.67 -5.87
N GLU A 394 -39.75 10.64 -5.09
CA GLU A 394 -39.82 10.62 -3.62
C GLU A 394 -38.81 11.61 -2.99
N ILE A 395 -37.54 11.54 -3.42
CA ILE A 395 -36.49 12.46 -2.94
C ILE A 395 -36.77 13.89 -3.40
N LEU A 396 -37.21 14.10 -4.64
CA LEU A 396 -37.53 15.44 -5.14
C LEU A 396 -38.68 16.09 -4.36
N SER A 397 -39.71 15.34 -3.98
CA SER A 397 -40.79 15.84 -3.12
C SER A 397 -40.25 16.32 -1.77
N LYS A 398 -39.36 15.54 -1.15
CA LYS A 398 -38.72 15.89 0.13
C LYS A 398 -37.82 17.12 0.04
N ILE A 399 -37.03 17.23 -1.03
CA ILE A 399 -36.21 18.43 -1.29
C ILE A 399 -37.11 19.66 -1.43
N GLN A 400 -38.25 19.52 -2.13
CA GLN A 400 -39.20 20.61 -2.28
C GLN A 400 -39.81 21.04 -0.93
N GLU A 401 -40.12 20.09 -0.04
CA GLU A 401 -40.58 20.40 1.32
C GLU A 401 -39.54 21.19 2.12
N VAL A 402 -38.26 20.83 2.02
CA VAL A 402 -37.15 21.56 2.65
C VAL A 402 -37.05 22.99 2.12
N ILE A 403 -37.15 23.18 0.80
CA ILE A 403 -37.13 24.50 0.15
C ILE A 403 -38.33 25.33 0.62
N ASN A 404 -39.54 24.77 0.58
CA ASN A 404 -40.76 25.45 1.02
C ASN A 404 -40.66 25.88 2.48
N SER A 405 -40.11 25.04 3.35
CA SER A 405 -39.88 25.39 4.76
C SER A 405 -38.91 26.56 4.93
N ALA A 406 -37.86 26.65 4.10
CA ALA A 406 -36.91 27.76 4.16
C ALA A 406 -37.55 29.08 3.69
N LEU A 407 -38.35 29.04 2.62
CA LEU A 407 -39.08 30.19 2.10
C LEU A 407 -40.09 30.74 3.12
N VAL A 408 -40.90 29.87 3.74
CA VAL A 408 -41.87 30.27 4.76
C VAL A 408 -41.20 30.96 5.96
N LEU A 409 -40.03 30.45 6.39
CA LEU A 409 -39.27 31.06 7.49
C LEU A 409 -38.66 32.40 7.09
N TYR A 410 -38.19 32.52 5.85
CA TYR A 410 -37.64 33.75 5.32
C TYR A 410 -38.71 34.85 5.25
N ASP A 411 -39.86 34.56 4.64
CA ASP A 411 -40.97 35.51 4.49
C ASP A 411 -41.49 35.98 5.85
N LYS A 412 -41.48 35.10 6.85
CA LYS A 412 -41.91 35.43 8.20
C LYS A 412 -40.96 36.39 8.93
N ASP A 413 -39.65 36.20 8.78
CA ASP A 413 -38.65 36.88 9.60
C ASP A 413 -38.04 38.13 8.93
N TYR A 414 -38.03 38.21 7.60
CA TYR A 414 -37.33 39.28 6.86
C TYR A 414 -38.21 40.05 5.86
N ASN A 415 -39.13 39.37 5.16
CA ASN A 415 -40.12 39.96 4.23
C ASN A 415 -39.58 41.05 3.25
N ASP A 416 -38.35 40.88 2.78
CA ASP A 416 -37.60 41.79 1.90
C ASP A 416 -36.85 40.99 0.82
N LYS A 417 -36.27 41.68 -0.18
CA LYS A 417 -35.57 41.01 -1.30
C LYS A 417 -34.29 40.31 -0.82
N TRP A 418 -34.00 39.17 -1.44
CA TRP A 418 -32.78 38.38 -1.23
C TRP A 418 -32.15 38.01 -2.56
N ASP A 419 -30.84 37.78 -2.56
CA ASP A 419 -30.09 37.41 -3.76
C ASP A 419 -29.97 35.89 -3.90
N LYS A 420 -29.80 35.19 -2.78
CA LYS A 420 -29.69 33.73 -2.73
C LYS A 420 -30.02 33.19 -1.34
N ILE A 421 -30.65 32.02 -1.26
CA ILE A 421 -30.77 31.25 -0.02
C ILE A 421 -29.94 29.98 -0.15
N ILE A 422 -29.10 29.70 0.84
CA ILE A 422 -28.26 28.51 0.92
C ILE A 422 -28.74 27.66 2.09
N ILE A 423 -29.20 26.45 1.80
CA ILE A 423 -29.56 25.44 2.79
C ILE A 423 -28.43 24.42 2.80
N SER A 424 -27.80 24.24 3.95
CA SER A 424 -26.68 23.34 4.13
C SER A 424 -26.98 22.30 5.19
N VAL A 425 -26.73 21.02 4.90
CA VAL A 425 -27.07 19.90 5.78
C VAL A 425 -25.85 19.00 5.92
N ARG A 426 -25.33 18.85 7.13
CA ARG A 426 -24.10 18.11 7.41
C ARG A 426 -24.30 16.99 8.42
N CYS A 427 -23.46 15.97 8.38
CA CYS A 427 -23.44 14.90 9.39
C CYS A 427 -22.66 15.29 10.66
N MET A 428 -23.12 14.80 11.81
CA MET A 428 -22.55 14.93 13.16
C MET A 428 -22.76 13.59 13.92
N ALA A 429 -22.10 13.39 15.07
CA ALA A 429 -22.18 12.18 15.91
C ALA A 429 -23.61 11.76 16.23
N VAL A 430 -24.44 12.77 16.47
CA VAL A 430 -25.82 12.65 16.95
C VAL A 430 -26.86 12.72 15.83
N GLY A 431 -26.43 12.83 14.56
CA GLY A 431 -27.31 12.92 13.40
C GLY A 431 -26.96 14.08 12.46
N LEU A 432 -27.91 14.47 11.60
CA LEU A 432 -27.73 15.61 10.69
C LEU A 432 -27.83 16.97 11.43
N ARG A 433 -27.29 18.02 10.81
CA ARG A 433 -27.53 19.40 11.23
C ARG A 433 -27.74 20.27 10.00
N ALA A 434 -28.85 21.00 10.00
CA ALA A 434 -29.19 21.93 8.93
C ALA A 434 -28.90 23.37 9.35
N LYS A 435 -28.42 24.19 8.40
CA LYS A 435 -28.21 25.63 8.56
C LYS A 435 -28.71 26.32 7.29
N ASN A 436 -29.49 27.37 7.50
CA ASN A 436 -29.93 28.27 6.44
C ASN A 436 -29.12 29.57 6.50
N THR A 437 -28.62 29.99 5.35
CA THR A 437 -27.96 31.29 5.15
C THR A 437 -28.69 32.02 4.03
N VAL A 438 -28.91 33.32 4.18
CA VAL A 438 -29.39 34.19 3.11
C VAL A 438 -28.31 35.19 2.74
N ILE A 439 -28.13 35.42 1.44
CA ILE A 439 -27.25 36.44 0.89
C ILE A 439 -28.11 37.63 0.49
N LYS A 440 -27.73 38.81 0.99
CA LYS A 440 -28.36 40.10 0.70
C LYS A 440 -27.29 41.13 0.39
N GLU A 441 -27.36 41.75 -0.76
CA GLU A 441 -26.40 42.75 -1.24
C GLU A 441 -24.95 42.25 -1.13
N GLY A 442 -24.75 40.96 -1.41
CA GLY A 442 -23.44 40.28 -1.29
C GLY A 442 -23.00 39.95 0.14
N GLN A 443 -23.82 40.17 1.17
CA GLN A 443 -23.51 39.83 2.56
C GLN A 443 -24.31 38.62 3.07
N GLU A 444 -23.63 37.72 3.78
CA GLU A 444 -24.22 36.52 4.37
C GLU A 444 -24.90 36.81 5.72
N HIS A 445 -26.14 36.37 5.86
CA HIS A 445 -26.93 36.47 7.08
C HIS A 445 -27.47 35.10 7.47
N ARG A 446 -27.37 34.74 8.76
CA ARG A 446 -27.89 33.47 9.25
C ARG A 446 -29.41 33.53 9.40
N MET A 447 -30.11 32.56 8.84
CA MET A 447 -31.57 32.41 8.93
C MET A 447 -31.94 31.27 9.89
N LYS A 448 -33.15 31.31 10.47
CA LYS A 448 -33.71 30.18 11.22
C LYS A 448 -33.91 28.97 10.32
N THR A 449 -33.80 27.79 10.92
CA THR A 449 -33.99 26.51 10.23
C THR A 449 -35.07 25.71 10.95
N SER A 450 -36.01 25.14 10.20
CA SER A 450 -37.05 24.27 10.76
C SER A 450 -36.44 22.97 11.28
N LEU A 451 -36.93 22.48 12.42
CA LEU A 451 -36.50 21.21 12.99
C LEU A 451 -36.86 20.02 12.06
N GLN A 452 -37.95 20.12 11.30
CA GLN A 452 -38.38 19.06 10.38
C GLN A 452 -37.41 18.81 9.22
N VAL A 453 -36.57 19.80 8.87
CA VAL A 453 -35.55 19.65 7.82
C VAL A 453 -34.56 18.54 8.19
N PHE A 454 -34.30 18.33 9.48
CA PHE A 454 -33.46 17.23 9.95
C PHE A 454 -34.02 15.87 9.55
N ASP A 455 -35.30 15.63 9.85
CA ASP A 455 -35.96 14.34 9.62
C ASP A 455 -36.06 14.06 8.12
N ILE A 456 -36.53 15.05 7.36
CA ILE A 456 -36.70 14.95 5.91
C ILE A 456 -35.36 14.64 5.22
N MET A 457 -34.29 15.31 5.61
CA MET A 457 -32.97 15.09 4.99
C MET A 457 -32.31 13.78 5.43
N ASN A 458 -32.64 13.27 6.62
CA ASN A 458 -32.19 11.95 7.06
C ASN A 458 -32.89 10.85 6.26
N ASP A 459 -34.16 11.05 5.88
CA ASP A 459 -34.86 10.17 4.95
C ASP A 459 -34.27 10.21 3.55
N VAL A 460 -33.97 11.41 3.02
CA VAL A 460 -33.26 11.56 1.73
C VAL A 460 -31.92 10.81 1.75
N LYS A 461 -31.14 10.97 2.82
CA LYS A 461 -29.86 10.27 2.98
C LYS A 461 -30.01 8.75 2.97
N LYS A 462 -31.04 8.24 3.66
CA LYS A 462 -31.33 6.81 3.73
C LYS A 462 -31.79 6.26 2.38
N GLU A 463 -32.65 6.99 1.67
CA GLU A 463 -33.12 6.60 0.33
C GLU A 463 -31.96 6.56 -0.66
N MET A 464 -31.11 7.58 -0.70
CA MET A 464 -29.91 7.58 -1.55
C MET A 464 -28.95 6.45 -1.19
N TYR A 465 -28.69 6.20 0.09
CA TYR A 465 -27.85 5.07 0.52
C TYR A 465 -28.41 3.72 0.08
N ASN A 466 -29.73 3.54 0.10
CA ASN A 466 -30.38 2.30 -0.30
C ASN A 466 -30.30 2.04 -1.81
N GLN A 467 -30.12 3.06 -2.64
CA GLN A 467 -29.91 2.89 -4.08
C GLN A 467 -28.59 2.14 -4.36
N ALA A 468 -27.52 2.42 -3.61
CA ALA A 468 -26.24 1.75 -3.76
C ALA A 468 -25.42 1.74 -2.45
N LYS A 469 -25.67 0.73 -1.60
CA LYS A 469 -25.07 0.64 -0.25
C LYS A 469 -23.54 0.53 -0.27
N VAL A 470 -22.99 -0.15 -1.28
CA VAL A 470 -21.52 -0.32 -1.44
C VAL A 470 -20.82 1.03 -1.61
N GLU A 471 -21.51 2.04 -2.13
CA GLU A 471 -20.98 3.37 -2.35
C GLU A 471 -20.94 4.21 -1.06
N GLY A 472 -21.86 3.99 -0.12
CA GLY A 472 -21.96 4.77 1.12
C GLY A 472 -22.87 5.99 1.03
N ALA A 473 -22.98 6.75 2.11
CA ALA A 473 -23.83 7.94 2.18
C ALA A 473 -23.01 9.24 2.12
N TRP A 474 -23.64 10.35 1.74
CA TRP A 474 -23.00 11.68 1.68
C TRP A 474 -22.77 12.27 3.07
N PHE A 475 -21.73 13.09 3.22
CA PHE A 475 -21.42 13.82 4.46
C PHE A 475 -22.06 15.19 4.53
N TYR A 476 -22.15 15.87 3.39
CA TYR A 476 -22.62 17.24 3.31
C TYR A 476 -23.49 17.46 2.07
N CYS A 477 -24.60 18.16 2.24
CA CYS A 477 -25.52 18.54 1.20
C CYS A 477 -25.66 20.07 1.19
N ILE A 478 -25.64 20.68 0.00
CA ILE A 478 -25.83 22.11 -0.20
C ILE A 478 -26.91 22.29 -1.26
N ILE A 479 -27.93 23.08 -0.92
CA ILE A 479 -28.98 23.52 -1.83
C ILE A 479 -28.86 25.03 -1.96
N GLU A 480 -28.64 25.52 -3.17
CA GLU A 480 -28.61 26.94 -3.49
C GLU A 480 -29.87 27.31 -4.25
N LEU A 481 -30.67 28.21 -3.68
CA LEU A 481 -31.94 28.69 -4.21
C LEU A 481 -31.80 30.12 -4.70
N ASN A 482 -32.25 30.37 -5.92
CA ASN A 482 -32.27 31.68 -6.58
C ASN A 482 -33.66 32.35 -6.44
N PRO A 483 -33.76 33.69 -6.60
CA PRO A 483 -35.02 34.43 -6.42
C PRO A 483 -36.14 34.02 -7.38
N ASP A 484 -35.80 33.44 -8.54
CA ASP A 484 -36.75 32.88 -9.50
C ASP A 484 -37.22 31.45 -9.14
N LEU A 485 -36.89 30.98 -7.93
CA LEU A 485 -37.19 29.67 -7.38
C LEU A 485 -36.47 28.50 -8.07
N THR A 486 -35.53 28.78 -8.98
CA THR A 486 -34.61 27.76 -9.47
C THR A 486 -33.61 27.40 -8.39
N TYR A 487 -33.21 26.13 -8.32
CA TYR A 487 -32.22 25.67 -7.36
C TYR A 487 -31.20 24.72 -7.96
N SER A 488 -30.04 24.66 -7.32
CA SER A 488 -29.04 23.62 -7.55
C SER A 488 -28.79 22.87 -6.25
N ILE A 489 -28.52 21.57 -6.35
CA ILE A 489 -28.22 20.73 -5.19
C ILE A 489 -26.91 19.97 -5.43
N ARG A 490 -26.10 19.87 -4.38
CA ARG A 490 -24.81 19.18 -4.42
C ARG A 490 -24.62 18.35 -3.16
N PHE A 491 -24.13 17.13 -3.34
CA PHE A 491 -23.79 16.20 -2.27
C PHE A 491 -22.28 15.93 -2.26
N VAL A 492 -21.66 16.01 -1.09
CA VAL A 492 -20.23 15.77 -0.86
C VAL A 492 -20.07 14.45 -0.11
N TYR A 493 -19.38 13.50 -0.74
CA TYR A 493 -19.13 12.17 -0.17
C TYR A 493 -17.68 11.98 0.28
N ASP A 494 -16.75 12.66 -0.38
CA ASP A 494 -15.34 12.26 -0.33
C ASP A 494 -14.36 13.43 -0.17
N ASP A 495 -14.72 14.64 -0.61
CA ASP A 495 -13.83 15.79 -0.48
C ASP A 495 -13.89 16.38 0.93
N LYS A 496 -12.84 16.10 1.71
CA LYS A 496 -12.69 16.58 3.09
C LYS A 496 -12.65 18.11 3.18
N SER A 497 -12.12 18.80 2.17
CA SER A 497 -11.97 20.26 2.18
C SER A 497 -13.32 20.99 2.10
N GLN A 498 -14.32 20.33 1.52
CA GLN A 498 -15.67 20.87 1.37
C GLN A 498 -16.56 20.59 2.59
N ILE A 499 -16.05 19.87 3.59
CA ILE A 499 -16.73 19.63 4.86
C ILE A 499 -16.33 20.76 5.82
N PRO A 500 -17.27 21.60 6.31
CA PRO A 500 -16.96 22.76 7.16
C PRO A 500 -16.15 22.37 8.42
N GLN A 501 -15.00 23.02 8.64
CA GLN A 501 -14.03 22.69 9.70
C GLN A 501 -14.40 23.22 11.09
N ASP A 502 -15.26 24.23 11.11
CA ASP A 502 -15.64 25.08 12.24
C ASP A 502 -16.26 24.33 13.43
N HIS A 503 -16.67 23.07 13.24
CA HIS A 503 -16.96 22.09 14.29
C HIS A 503 -16.79 20.65 13.75
N LEU A 504 -15.65 20.33 13.12
CA LEU A 504 -15.28 18.92 12.88
C LEU A 504 -15.17 18.25 14.25
N VAL A 505 -16.21 17.49 14.57
CA VAL A 505 -16.24 16.59 15.70
C VAL A 505 -15.16 15.53 15.48
N ASP A 506 -14.61 15.03 16.58
CA ASP A 506 -13.49 14.09 16.64
C ASP A 506 -13.58 12.94 15.62
N SER A 507 -12.47 12.19 15.47
CA SER A 507 -12.41 10.94 14.69
C SER A 507 -13.62 10.02 14.89
N ASP A 508 -14.26 10.11 16.05
CA ASP A 508 -15.43 9.35 16.45
C ASP A 508 -16.69 9.60 15.60
N ASP A 509 -16.87 10.79 15.02
CA ASP A 509 -18.02 11.10 14.15
C ASP A 509 -17.93 10.39 12.81
N PHE A 510 -16.75 10.43 12.23
CA PHE A 510 -16.42 9.68 11.02
C PHE A 510 -16.52 8.18 11.27
N VAL A 511 -16.18 7.70 12.47
CA VAL A 511 -16.35 6.29 12.82
C VAL A 511 -17.83 5.94 13.02
N ALA A 512 -18.62 6.79 13.67
CA ALA A 512 -20.05 6.59 13.88
C ALA A 512 -20.82 6.58 12.55
N GLU A 513 -20.48 7.50 11.66
CA GLU A 513 -21.06 7.57 10.32
C GLU A 513 -20.77 6.31 9.51
N PHE A 514 -19.52 5.81 9.54
CA PHE A 514 -19.17 4.57 8.85
C PHE A 514 -19.89 3.35 9.42
N LYS A 515 -20.14 3.32 10.74
CA LYS A 515 -20.93 2.26 11.37
C LYS A 515 -22.39 2.28 10.93
N LYS A 516 -22.98 3.48 10.77
CA LYS A 516 -24.38 3.65 10.39
C LYS A 516 -24.60 3.42 8.89
N TYR A 517 -23.67 3.90 8.06
CA TYR A 517 -23.68 3.78 6.61
C TYR A 517 -22.36 3.19 6.12
N PRO A 518 -22.14 1.88 6.34
CA PRO A 518 -20.91 1.23 5.91
C PRO A 518 -20.85 1.26 4.38
N ARG A 519 -19.63 1.39 3.88
CA ARG A 519 -19.32 1.35 2.45
C ARG A 519 -18.16 0.42 2.15
N ALA A 520 -18.01 0.08 0.89
CA ALA A 520 -16.90 -0.73 0.43
C ALA A 520 -15.60 0.10 0.39
N LYS A 521 -14.46 -0.59 0.37
CA LYS A 521 -13.16 0.04 0.59
C LYS A 521 -12.79 0.99 -0.55
N GLU A 522 -13.10 0.62 -1.79
CA GLU A 522 -12.86 1.40 -3.01
C GLU A 522 -13.72 2.67 -3.10
N TYR A 523 -14.88 2.69 -2.44
CA TYR A 523 -15.70 3.91 -2.31
C TYR A 523 -15.34 4.75 -1.09
N THR A 524 -14.35 4.35 -0.30
CA THR A 524 -13.91 5.06 0.91
C THR A 524 -12.63 5.85 0.61
N PRO A 525 -12.62 7.19 0.73
CA PRO A 525 -11.42 7.98 0.47
C PRO A 525 -10.31 7.67 1.48
N LEU A 526 -9.04 7.78 1.05
CA LEU A 526 -7.87 7.43 1.88
C LEU A 526 -7.86 8.12 3.25
N TRP A 527 -8.19 9.41 3.30
CA TRP A 527 -8.26 10.15 4.57
C TRP A 527 -9.27 9.55 5.55
N TRP A 528 -10.36 8.95 5.07
CA TRP A 528 -11.34 8.30 5.93
C TRP A 528 -10.88 6.91 6.33
N GLN A 529 -10.23 6.17 5.42
CA GLN A 529 -9.62 4.88 5.74
C GLN A 529 -8.57 4.99 6.86
N GLU A 530 -7.77 6.06 6.86
CA GLU A 530 -6.78 6.36 7.89
C GLU A 530 -7.43 6.58 9.27
N ILE A 531 -8.56 7.31 9.32
CA ILE A 531 -9.33 7.54 10.55
C ILE A 531 -9.94 6.24 11.07
N LEU A 532 -10.51 5.41 10.19
CA LEU A 532 -11.16 4.15 10.58
C LEU A 532 -10.14 3.07 11.02
N GLY A 533 -8.95 3.10 10.43
CA GLY A 533 -7.85 2.18 10.71
C GLY A 533 -8.26 0.71 10.60
N LYS A 534 -7.67 -0.15 11.46
CA LYS A 534 -7.95 -1.61 11.47
C LYS A 534 -9.34 -1.97 12.01
N LYS A 535 -10.11 -1.00 12.53
CA LYS A 535 -11.45 -1.23 13.10
C LYS A 535 -12.55 -1.19 12.03
N ALA A 536 -12.23 -0.76 10.82
CA ALA A 536 -13.16 -0.70 9.70
C ALA A 536 -13.66 -2.10 9.30
N LYS A 537 -14.98 -2.30 9.31
CA LYS A 537 -15.63 -3.46 8.70
C LYS A 537 -16.25 -3.01 7.38
N TYR A 538 -15.42 -2.97 6.33
CA TYR A 538 -15.88 -2.60 4.98
C TYR A 538 -16.94 -3.58 4.49
N LEU A 539 -17.91 -3.07 3.73
CA LEU A 539 -18.72 -3.94 2.90
C LEU A 539 -17.79 -4.67 1.94
N LYS A 540 -17.96 -5.99 1.80
CA LYS A 540 -17.20 -6.74 0.80
C LYS A 540 -17.64 -6.23 -0.57
N ASN A 541 -16.68 -5.72 -1.31
CA ASN A 541 -16.87 -5.49 -2.73
C ASN A 541 -16.80 -6.83 -3.42
N THR A 542 -17.90 -7.28 -4.02
CA THR A 542 -17.94 -8.50 -4.82
C THR A 542 -17.36 -8.27 -6.23
N VAL A 543 -16.76 -7.11 -6.55
CA VAL A 543 -16.21 -6.85 -7.90
C VAL A 543 -14.97 -5.94 -7.88
N ILE A 544 -13.78 -6.55 -7.85
CA ILE A 544 -12.70 -6.41 -8.88
C ILE A 544 -11.89 -7.72 -8.87
N VAL A 545 -12.54 -8.81 -9.28
CA VAL A 545 -11.86 -9.80 -10.12
C VAL A 545 -12.31 -9.42 -11.52
N GLU A 546 -11.41 -9.51 -12.49
CA GLU A 546 -11.66 -9.33 -13.92
C GLU A 546 -13.15 -9.52 -14.28
N GLN A 547 -13.73 -8.57 -15.02
CA GLN A 547 -14.84 -8.89 -15.89
C GLN A 547 -14.35 -9.95 -16.89
N LEU A 548 -14.31 -11.21 -16.47
CA LEU A 548 -14.86 -12.27 -17.28
C LEU A 548 -16.35 -11.95 -17.27
N ALA A 549 -16.79 -11.16 -18.25
CA ALA A 549 -18.21 -11.11 -18.58
C ALA A 549 -18.67 -12.57 -18.61
N ILE A 550 -19.69 -12.91 -17.80
CA ILE A 550 -20.39 -14.19 -18.00
C ILE A 550 -20.73 -14.21 -19.49
N PRO A 551 -20.25 -15.21 -20.26
CA PRO A 551 -20.42 -15.16 -21.69
C PRO A 551 -21.91 -15.01 -22.03
N GLN A 552 -22.22 -14.31 -23.11
CA GLN A 552 -23.61 -14.16 -23.53
C GLN A 552 -24.21 -15.54 -23.76
N ARG A 553 -25.29 -15.84 -23.03
CA ARG A 553 -25.99 -17.13 -23.10
C ARG A 553 -26.60 -17.34 -24.47
N THR A 554 -26.49 -18.56 -24.99
CA THR A 554 -27.04 -18.95 -26.30
C THR A 554 -28.47 -19.45 -26.21
N GLN A 555 -28.94 -19.79 -25.00
CA GLN A 555 -30.31 -20.22 -24.73
C GLN A 555 -31.33 -19.15 -25.14
N THR A 556 -32.41 -19.58 -25.81
CA THR A 556 -33.47 -18.69 -26.30
C THR A 556 -34.86 -19.26 -26.03
N TYR A 557 -35.78 -18.37 -25.66
CA TYR A 557 -37.19 -18.69 -25.48
C TYR A 557 -37.99 -18.58 -26.78
N GLN A 558 -37.34 -18.22 -27.90
CA GLN A 558 -37.99 -17.97 -29.19
C GLN A 558 -38.31 -19.26 -29.97
N THR A 559 -38.07 -20.43 -29.39
CA THR A 559 -38.46 -21.69 -30.04
C THR A 559 -39.99 -21.82 -30.06
N PRO A 560 -40.59 -22.42 -31.10
CA PRO A 560 -42.04 -22.59 -31.17
C PRO A 560 -42.64 -23.32 -29.95
N ALA A 561 -41.93 -24.31 -29.41
CA ALA A 561 -42.37 -25.07 -28.24
C ALA A 561 -42.40 -24.22 -26.95
N ILE A 562 -41.37 -23.41 -26.71
CA ILE A 562 -41.30 -22.55 -25.52
C ILE A 562 -42.27 -21.37 -25.64
N GLN A 563 -42.38 -20.76 -26.82
CA GLN A 563 -43.36 -19.70 -27.09
C GLN A 563 -44.80 -20.16 -26.83
N GLU A 564 -45.13 -21.39 -27.23
CA GLU A 564 -46.46 -21.96 -26.99
C GLU A 564 -46.74 -22.16 -25.51
N LYS A 565 -45.78 -22.71 -24.74
CA LYS A 565 -45.92 -22.84 -23.28
C LYS A 565 -46.05 -21.49 -22.58
N ILE A 566 -45.29 -20.48 -22.99
CA ILE A 566 -45.41 -19.11 -22.47
C ILE A 566 -46.81 -18.55 -22.74
N ARG A 567 -47.37 -18.76 -23.93
CA ARG A 567 -48.76 -18.37 -24.22
C ARG A 567 -49.76 -19.08 -23.31
N GLN A 568 -49.59 -20.38 -23.08
CA GLN A 568 -50.44 -21.12 -22.16
C GLN A 568 -50.35 -20.62 -20.70
N VAL A 569 -49.15 -20.24 -20.24
CA VAL A 569 -48.93 -19.61 -18.93
C VAL A 569 -49.69 -18.27 -18.82
N ILE A 570 -49.65 -17.46 -19.88
CA ILE A 570 -50.39 -16.19 -19.98
C ILE A 570 -51.90 -16.45 -19.97
N GLU A 571 -52.39 -17.37 -20.79
CA GLU A 571 -53.82 -17.71 -20.89
C GLU A 571 -54.39 -18.22 -19.56
N ASN A 572 -53.68 -19.13 -18.91
CA ASN A 572 -54.03 -19.63 -17.58
C ASN A 572 -54.08 -18.50 -16.54
N SER A 573 -53.10 -17.59 -16.55
CA SER A 573 -53.05 -16.45 -15.62
C SER A 573 -54.18 -15.46 -15.89
N MET A 574 -54.51 -15.20 -17.16
CA MET A 574 -55.62 -14.34 -17.55
C MET A 574 -56.98 -14.94 -17.18
N LYS A 575 -57.13 -16.26 -17.28
CA LYS A 575 -58.33 -16.94 -16.81
C LYS A 575 -58.54 -16.72 -15.31
N VAL A 576 -57.51 -16.93 -14.50
CA VAL A 576 -57.57 -16.70 -13.04
C VAL A 576 -57.83 -15.22 -12.72
N TYR A 577 -57.22 -14.30 -13.45
CA TYR A 577 -57.51 -12.86 -13.28
C TYR A 577 -58.99 -12.56 -13.54
N ASN A 578 -59.53 -13.01 -14.67
CA ASN A 578 -60.92 -12.74 -15.06
C ASN A 578 -61.96 -13.40 -14.14
N GLU A 579 -61.60 -14.49 -13.46
CA GLU A 579 -62.45 -15.15 -12.45
C GLU A 579 -62.54 -14.37 -11.13
N ASN A 580 -61.50 -13.59 -10.80
CA ASN A 580 -61.38 -12.92 -9.49
C ASN A 580 -61.50 -11.39 -9.56
N TYR A 581 -61.33 -10.79 -10.74
CA TYR A 581 -61.27 -9.35 -10.93
C TYR A 581 -62.07 -8.92 -12.16
N THR A 582 -62.78 -7.80 -12.02
CA THR A 582 -63.50 -7.13 -13.11
C THR A 582 -62.97 -5.70 -13.21
N GLY A 583 -62.20 -5.39 -14.26
CA GLY A 583 -61.66 -4.05 -14.44
C GLY A 583 -60.47 -3.99 -15.40
N MET A 584 -60.21 -2.80 -15.93
CA MET A 584 -59.02 -2.51 -16.75
C MET A 584 -57.76 -2.51 -15.88
N TRP A 585 -56.66 -2.96 -16.46
CA TRP A 585 -55.32 -3.00 -15.89
C TRP A 585 -54.36 -2.35 -16.88
N ASP A 586 -53.28 -1.75 -16.38
CA ASP A 586 -52.25 -1.12 -17.22
C ASP A 586 -51.18 -2.13 -17.64
N LYS A 587 -50.88 -3.11 -16.77
CA LYS A 587 -49.94 -4.20 -17.03
C LYS A 587 -50.21 -5.37 -16.08
N ILE A 588 -49.98 -6.60 -16.56
CA ILE A 588 -49.92 -7.81 -15.72
C ILE A 588 -48.48 -8.32 -15.69
N ILE A 589 -48.03 -8.76 -14.51
CA ILE A 589 -46.70 -9.31 -14.29
C ILE A 589 -46.85 -10.71 -13.70
N ILE A 590 -46.37 -11.70 -14.43
CA ILE A 590 -46.28 -13.09 -13.98
C ILE A 590 -44.81 -13.36 -13.67
N LYS A 591 -44.49 -13.71 -12.43
CA LYS A 591 -43.13 -14.05 -12.01
C LYS A 591 -43.05 -15.52 -11.64
N ALA A 592 -42.02 -16.21 -12.12
CA ALA A 592 -41.67 -17.54 -11.68
C ALA A 592 -40.28 -17.55 -11.05
N GLU A 593 -40.12 -18.26 -9.94
CA GLU A 593 -38.82 -18.55 -9.31
C GLU A 593 -38.57 -20.05 -9.40
N GLY A 594 -37.43 -20.45 -9.96
CA GLY A 594 -37.12 -21.83 -10.29
C GLY A 594 -36.19 -22.54 -9.31
N ILE A 595 -35.90 -21.99 -8.13
CA ILE A 595 -34.95 -22.60 -7.19
C ILE A 595 -35.64 -23.65 -6.32
N ASP A 596 -35.11 -24.88 -6.31
CA ASP A 596 -35.60 -26.07 -5.58
C ASP A 596 -36.91 -26.63 -6.16
N SER A 597 -37.95 -25.79 -6.22
CA SER A 597 -39.22 -26.06 -6.88
C SER A 597 -39.73 -24.79 -7.54
N ILE A 598 -40.42 -24.90 -8.67
CA ILE A 598 -41.00 -23.74 -9.34
C ILE A 598 -42.10 -23.14 -8.48
N THR A 599 -42.00 -21.84 -8.21
CA THR A 599 -43.09 -21.05 -7.62
C THR A 599 -43.51 -19.94 -8.57
N THR A 600 -44.80 -19.58 -8.58
CA THR A 600 -45.34 -18.54 -9.47
C THR A 600 -46.14 -17.50 -8.67
N ASN A 601 -45.93 -16.23 -9.00
CA ASN A 601 -46.56 -15.08 -8.35
C ASN A 601 -47.10 -14.11 -9.40
N ASN A 602 -48.39 -13.81 -9.32
CA ASN A 602 -49.07 -12.94 -10.27
C ASN A 602 -49.41 -11.58 -9.66
N HIS A 603 -49.18 -10.53 -10.42
CA HIS A 603 -49.48 -9.15 -10.05
C HIS A 603 -50.14 -8.42 -11.22
N PHE A 604 -51.03 -7.48 -10.93
CA PHE A 604 -51.47 -6.49 -11.91
C PHE A 604 -51.22 -5.08 -11.40
N ILE A 605 -50.99 -4.15 -12.33
CA ILE A 605 -50.79 -2.74 -12.05
C ILE A 605 -51.99 -1.97 -12.60
N LEU A 606 -52.57 -1.11 -11.77
CA LEU A 606 -53.60 -0.16 -12.17
C LEU A 606 -53.31 1.20 -11.54
N LYS A 607 -53.15 2.24 -12.36
CA LYS A 607 -52.86 3.63 -11.95
C LYS A 607 -51.72 3.71 -10.93
N GLY A 608 -50.63 2.99 -11.20
CA GLY A 608 -49.45 2.93 -10.33
C GLY A 608 -49.58 2.04 -9.09
N THR A 609 -50.76 1.45 -8.81
CA THR A 609 -50.95 0.54 -7.69
C THR A 609 -50.72 -0.91 -8.12
N THR A 610 -49.86 -1.64 -7.42
CA THR A 610 -49.58 -3.05 -7.67
C THR A 610 -50.43 -3.93 -6.75
N THR A 611 -51.18 -4.87 -7.32
CA THR A 611 -52.06 -5.79 -6.58
C THR A 611 -51.71 -7.24 -6.94
N LYS A 612 -51.55 -8.09 -5.92
CA LYS A 612 -51.32 -9.53 -6.08
C LYS A 612 -52.63 -10.27 -6.37
N PHE A 613 -52.57 -11.29 -7.22
CA PHE A 613 -53.67 -12.22 -7.45
C PHE A 613 -53.18 -13.67 -7.53
N PRO A 614 -54.09 -14.66 -7.37
CA PRO A 614 -53.70 -16.07 -7.38
C PRO A 614 -53.02 -16.50 -8.68
N ALA A 615 -52.06 -17.42 -8.58
CA ALA A 615 -51.47 -18.09 -9.73
C ALA A 615 -52.24 -19.37 -10.08
N SER A 616 -52.25 -19.74 -11.36
CA SER A 616 -52.81 -21.03 -11.79
C SER A 616 -51.84 -22.16 -11.43
N TRP A 617 -52.34 -23.22 -10.81
CA TRP A 617 -51.51 -24.39 -10.50
C TRP A 617 -50.93 -25.06 -11.76
N LYS A 618 -51.61 -24.94 -12.90
CA LYS A 618 -51.11 -25.45 -14.20
C LYS A 618 -49.85 -24.73 -14.69
N ASN A 619 -49.56 -23.54 -14.15
CA ASN A 619 -48.38 -22.79 -14.53
C ASN A 619 -47.11 -23.32 -13.85
N PHE A 620 -47.21 -24.12 -12.79
CA PHE A 620 -46.04 -24.74 -12.18
C PHE A 620 -45.38 -25.70 -13.16
N ASP A 621 -46.15 -26.68 -13.66
CA ASP A 621 -45.68 -27.68 -14.63
C ASP A 621 -45.15 -27.02 -15.92
N LEU A 622 -45.89 -26.05 -16.48
CA LEU A 622 -45.48 -25.36 -17.70
C LEU A 622 -44.16 -24.59 -17.54
N MET A 623 -43.95 -23.94 -16.39
CA MET A 623 -42.70 -23.21 -16.14
C MET A 623 -41.54 -24.15 -15.88
N GLU A 624 -41.78 -25.33 -15.30
CA GLU A 624 -40.77 -26.39 -15.13
C GLU A 624 -40.35 -26.95 -16.49
N GLU A 625 -41.31 -27.25 -17.36
CA GLU A 625 -41.04 -27.68 -18.74
C GLU A 625 -40.27 -26.61 -19.54
N ILE A 626 -40.62 -25.32 -19.39
CA ILE A 626 -39.85 -24.22 -20.01
C ILE A 626 -38.41 -24.20 -19.49
N LYS A 627 -38.20 -24.44 -18.20
CA LYS A 627 -36.88 -24.47 -17.59
C LYS A 627 -36.02 -25.61 -18.14
N ASP A 628 -36.58 -26.80 -18.22
CA ASP A 628 -35.91 -27.99 -18.77
C ASP A 628 -35.60 -27.82 -20.26
N GLU A 629 -36.56 -27.31 -21.04
CA GLU A 629 -36.35 -27.09 -22.47
C GLU A 629 -35.29 -26.02 -22.74
N MET A 630 -35.26 -24.93 -21.96
CA MET A 630 -34.21 -23.91 -22.09
C MET A 630 -32.85 -24.44 -21.68
N TYR A 631 -32.76 -25.19 -20.59
CA TYR A 631 -31.52 -25.83 -20.15
C TYR A 631 -30.98 -26.80 -21.20
N SER A 632 -31.85 -27.59 -21.84
CA SER A 632 -31.45 -28.57 -22.86
C SER A 632 -30.83 -27.96 -24.13
N GLN A 633 -31.02 -26.65 -24.37
CA GLN A 633 -30.41 -25.96 -25.53
C GLN A 633 -28.90 -25.76 -25.35
N ALA A 634 -28.46 -25.55 -24.11
CA ALA A 634 -27.06 -25.38 -23.74
C ALA A 634 -26.91 -25.68 -22.24
N ASP A 635 -26.73 -26.95 -21.91
CA ASP A 635 -26.68 -27.46 -20.54
C ASP A 635 -25.49 -26.91 -19.75
N PHE A 636 -24.34 -26.77 -20.40
CA PHE A 636 -23.14 -26.16 -19.81
C PHE A 636 -23.34 -24.70 -19.35
N GLU A 637 -24.35 -23.99 -19.85
CA GLU A 637 -24.67 -22.64 -19.40
C GLU A 637 -25.50 -22.64 -18.10
N GLY A 638 -26.26 -23.69 -17.81
CA GLY A 638 -27.16 -23.76 -16.65
C GLY A 638 -28.55 -23.17 -16.88
N ALA A 639 -29.47 -23.44 -15.96
CA ALA A 639 -30.87 -23.00 -16.06
C ALA A 639 -31.12 -21.62 -15.40
N TRP A 640 -32.23 -20.97 -15.77
CA TRP A 640 -32.63 -19.69 -15.18
C TRP A 640 -33.12 -19.86 -13.73
N LEU A 641 -32.93 -18.81 -12.94
CA LEU A 641 -33.36 -18.70 -11.54
C LEU A 641 -34.71 -18.01 -11.41
N THR A 642 -34.96 -16.98 -12.22
CA THR A 642 -36.29 -16.35 -12.30
C THR A 642 -36.70 -16.05 -13.73
N CYS A 643 -38.01 -16.02 -13.96
CA CYS A 643 -38.63 -15.58 -15.19
C CYS A 643 -39.70 -14.53 -14.87
N THR A 644 -39.70 -13.42 -15.62
CA THR A 644 -40.74 -12.40 -15.54
C THR A 644 -41.38 -12.21 -16.90
N ILE A 645 -42.69 -12.39 -16.96
CA ILE A 645 -43.52 -12.12 -18.14
C ILE A 645 -44.33 -10.87 -17.84
N GLU A 646 -44.18 -9.85 -18.68
CA GLU A 646 -44.99 -8.64 -18.61
C GLU A 646 -45.99 -8.62 -19.76
N LEU A 647 -47.28 -8.61 -19.44
CA LEU A 647 -48.37 -8.57 -20.40
C LEU A 647 -49.00 -7.16 -20.43
N MET A 648 -49.15 -6.62 -21.63
CA MET A 648 -49.78 -5.34 -21.89
C MET A 648 -51.25 -5.49 -22.37
N PRO A 649 -52.11 -4.48 -22.21
CA PRO A 649 -53.54 -4.57 -22.55
C PRO A 649 -53.83 -4.90 -24.02
N ASN A 650 -52.91 -4.54 -24.90
CA ASN A 650 -52.94 -4.87 -26.33
C ASN A 650 -52.54 -6.34 -26.65
N LYS A 651 -52.40 -7.20 -25.62
CA LYS A 651 -51.97 -8.60 -25.70
C LYS A 651 -50.52 -8.82 -26.15
N THR A 652 -49.72 -7.76 -26.26
CA THR A 652 -48.27 -7.90 -26.41
C THR A 652 -47.66 -8.25 -25.07
N PHE A 653 -46.59 -9.04 -25.09
CA PHE A 653 -45.86 -9.40 -23.88
C PHE A 653 -44.36 -9.39 -24.11
N THR A 654 -43.62 -9.18 -23.02
CA THR A 654 -42.17 -9.34 -22.96
C THR A 654 -41.83 -10.42 -21.94
N VAL A 655 -40.73 -11.11 -22.15
CA VAL A 655 -40.24 -12.17 -21.25
C VAL A 655 -38.79 -11.92 -20.94
N CYS A 656 -38.45 -11.95 -19.66
CA CYS A 656 -37.10 -11.79 -19.17
C CYS A 656 -36.74 -12.97 -18.26
N PHE A 657 -35.61 -13.61 -18.56
CA PHE A 657 -35.04 -14.67 -17.73
C PHE A 657 -33.79 -14.16 -17.04
N ASN A 658 -33.64 -14.50 -15.77
CA ASN A 658 -32.50 -14.13 -14.95
C ASN A 658 -31.81 -15.39 -14.45
N TYR A 659 -30.51 -15.48 -14.69
CA TYR A 659 -29.69 -16.66 -14.38
C TYR A 659 -28.74 -16.42 -13.20
N ASP A 660 -28.54 -15.16 -12.82
CA ASP A 660 -27.32 -14.74 -12.14
C ASP A 660 -27.57 -13.89 -10.88
N GLU A 661 -28.79 -13.37 -10.68
CA GLU A 661 -29.15 -12.60 -9.49
C GLU A 661 -29.48 -13.51 -8.30
N MET A 662 -28.96 -13.16 -7.13
CA MET A 662 -29.20 -13.89 -5.90
C MET A 662 -30.62 -13.60 -5.37
N LEU A 663 -31.35 -14.65 -4.99
CA LEU A 663 -32.66 -14.53 -4.37
C LEU A 663 -32.53 -14.41 -2.84
N ASP A 664 -32.97 -13.28 -2.28
CA ASP A 664 -32.82 -12.91 -0.86
C ASP A 664 -33.50 -13.89 0.12
N ASN A 665 -34.45 -14.70 -0.34
CA ASN A 665 -35.26 -15.63 0.46
C ASN A 665 -34.82 -17.10 0.35
N LYS A 666 -33.66 -17.40 -0.26
CA LYS A 666 -33.16 -18.77 -0.47
C LYS A 666 -31.91 -19.06 0.35
N THR A 667 -31.78 -20.30 0.80
CA THR A 667 -30.62 -20.75 1.58
C THR A 667 -29.48 -21.25 0.68
N PRO A 668 -28.23 -21.31 1.17
CA PRO A 668 -27.11 -21.93 0.46
C PRO A 668 -27.41 -23.37 -0.02
N ASP A 669 -28.20 -24.12 0.74
CA ASP A 669 -28.61 -25.48 0.37
C ASP A 669 -29.54 -25.50 -0.84
N ASN A 670 -30.44 -24.51 -0.97
CA ASN A 670 -31.31 -24.39 -2.13
C ASN A 670 -30.50 -24.14 -3.42
N PHE A 671 -29.49 -23.26 -3.36
CA PHE A 671 -28.60 -23.00 -4.49
C PHE A 671 -27.69 -24.20 -4.80
N SER A 672 -27.30 -24.97 -3.79
CA SER A 672 -26.53 -26.21 -3.97
C SER A 672 -27.38 -27.31 -4.60
N HIS A 673 -28.66 -27.42 -4.21
CA HIS A 673 -29.62 -28.34 -4.82
C HIS A 673 -29.92 -27.97 -6.27
N GLU A 674 -30.17 -26.68 -6.53
CA GLU A 674 -30.36 -26.13 -7.87
C GLU A 674 -29.17 -26.45 -8.79
N PHE A 675 -27.94 -26.22 -8.31
CA PHE A 675 -26.73 -26.54 -9.08
C PHE A 675 -26.56 -28.04 -9.33
N LYS A 676 -27.11 -28.90 -8.46
CA LYS A 676 -27.07 -30.35 -8.65
C LYS A 676 -28.04 -30.81 -9.75
N ASN A 677 -29.21 -30.17 -9.86
CA ASN A 677 -30.22 -30.52 -10.86
C ASN A 677 -29.91 -29.88 -12.22
N TYR A 678 -29.40 -28.64 -12.22
CA TYR A 678 -29.02 -27.87 -13.39
C TYR A 678 -27.56 -27.40 -13.28
N PRO A 679 -26.60 -28.33 -13.38
CA PRO A 679 -25.18 -28.01 -13.32
C PRO A 679 -24.80 -27.06 -14.46
N ARG A 680 -23.75 -26.28 -14.23
CA ARG A 680 -23.24 -25.32 -15.21
C ARG A 680 -21.74 -25.17 -15.10
N ALA A 681 -21.10 -24.74 -16.18
CA ALA A 681 -19.67 -24.49 -16.21
C ALA A 681 -19.31 -23.29 -15.32
N LYS A 682 -18.04 -23.22 -14.94
CA LYS A 682 -17.56 -22.27 -13.94
C LYS A 682 -17.75 -20.82 -14.39
N GLU A 683 -17.49 -20.54 -15.66
CA GLU A 683 -17.65 -19.25 -16.32
C GLU A 683 -19.10 -18.76 -16.41
N TYR A 684 -20.08 -19.67 -16.36
CA TYR A 684 -21.51 -19.35 -16.33
C TYR A 684 -22.11 -19.39 -14.91
N THR A 685 -21.27 -19.56 -13.89
CA THR A 685 -21.67 -19.55 -12.48
C THR A 685 -21.26 -18.21 -11.85
N PRO A 686 -22.20 -17.40 -11.32
CA PRO A 686 -21.87 -16.17 -10.60
C PRO A 686 -20.94 -16.41 -9.42
N VAL A 687 -20.05 -15.46 -9.12
CA VAL A 687 -19.05 -15.58 -8.06
C VAL A 687 -19.67 -15.89 -6.69
N TRP A 688 -20.78 -15.24 -6.35
CA TRP A 688 -21.51 -15.51 -5.10
C TRP A 688 -21.99 -16.96 -5.01
N TRP A 689 -22.37 -17.57 -6.13
CA TRP A 689 -22.83 -18.95 -6.19
C TRP A 689 -21.63 -19.92 -6.14
N GLN A 690 -20.50 -19.58 -6.80
CA GLN A 690 -19.26 -20.35 -6.66
C GLN A 690 -18.76 -20.39 -5.20
N GLU A 691 -18.90 -19.28 -4.46
CA GLU A 691 -18.57 -19.21 -3.04
C GLU A 691 -19.46 -20.11 -2.18
N ILE A 692 -20.76 -20.19 -2.49
CA ILE A 692 -21.71 -21.09 -1.84
C ILE A 692 -21.32 -22.56 -2.06
N LEU A 693 -20.98 -22.93 -3.30
CA LEU A 693 -20.62 -24.31 -3.67
C LEU A 693 -19.24 -24.71 -3.13
N GLY A 694 -18.33 -23.74 -2.98
CA GLY A 694 -17.00 -23.89 -2.43
C GLY A 694 -16.09 -24.82 -3.25
N LYS A 695 -15.00 -25.32 -2.63
CA LYS A 695 -14.00 -26.18 -3.30
C LYS A 695 -14.49 -27.60 -3.65
N LYS A 696 -15.72 -27.95 -3.28
CA LYS A 696 -16.30 -29.29 -3.53
C LYS A 696 -17.20 -29.33 -4.77
N ALA A 697 -17.44 -28.19 -5.41
CA ALA A 697 -18.22 -28.08 -6.62
C ALA A 697 -17.56 -28.85 -7.78
N LYS A 698 -18.33 -29.72 -8.45
CA LYS A 698 -17.96 -30.30 -9.74
C LYS A 698 -18.66 -29.52 -10.83
N TYR A 699 -17.96 -28.57 -11.44
CA TYR A 699 -18.45 -27.84 -12.60
C TYR A 699 -18.44 -28.75 -13.83
N LEU A 700 -19.26 -28.43 -14.83
CA LEU A 700 -19.14 -29.03 -16.15
C LEU A 700 -17.83 -28.53 -16.78
N GLU A 701 -17.05 -29.44 -17.37
CA GLU A 701 -15.77 -29.16 -18.05
C GLU A 701 -15.96 -28.81 -19.52
#